data_AF-A0A086JKJ2-F1
#
_entry.id   AF-A0A086JKJ2-F1
#
_cell.length_a   1.000
_cell.length_b   1.000
_cell.length_c   1.000
_cell.angle_alpha   90.00
_cell.angle_beta   90.00
_cell.angle_gamma   90.00
#
_symmetry.space_group_name_H-M   'P 1'
#
loop_
_entity.id
_entity.type
_entity.pdbx_description
1 polymer ?
#
loop_
_entity_poly.entity_id
_entity_poly.type
_entity_poly.pdbx_seq_one_letter_code
_entity_poly.pdbx_strand_id
1 'polypeptide(L)'
;MSSSENGHGELASSRKHKERRHRRNEEERKKEREETQREEREREREDRNSVRDPRREAEDSSSDSDRETKPRERRPAELTDSDDDRRPAAEHGVSADGEKDTSRGGEEEKRKEQREDERRKPGGMKPASTSTHSDGDESSDDDSFGPAPVAKGGRGAPGLVKRRRLVPHEELYLKNLPHEERYFRSFMHRDEVSHVVASPLHRFIITGSVDGHVKFWIREGEDIEFVKHFRAHVGALHCLCVSSADGGAVVGSVGGDRTFRLFEVVTFDMLCLLKLPFEPLACEFVHGREEPAPVVAISAKETPEIFLYKPTLSSESVGSFSLHMAPAHLLRFNAALDVCVSADKDGGLEVWCTDSYQRATRDNRMGKIRYSLKSETDHFELAKVKTYALALAVAPDGQLLAVLSADSTLRIFRFTTGKIAKVYLETVDMYETAQNDPQRRALHVDALDFEHRLAAEKELSKARGRAWQTMSFDESSNFLVYPSMLGIKIVNVKDNRLCRIIGKPEHSLRFLAVAVYQAKAQKRKATTTVILGKNAKTQENKEESRMDSVIVASAFKKNRVYFFTADSQKEGLVDLRDVFNEKPSKEEQEALAPSASSAIAPSLRSGRTATIFTTMGDIFIRLFPQECPKTVENFCTHARNGYYDQCIFHRVIKGFMIQTGDPNGDGTGGESIWGGDFEDEFHRALKHDRPFTVSMANAGPNTNGSQFFITTVPCSWLDNKHTVFGRVVQGMDVVTKIENVATNVEDKPKQDVKLLTIKVTS
;
A
#
# COMPACT_ATOMS: atom_id res chain seq x y z
N MET A 1 20.96 51.75 63.49
CA MET A 1 21.26 52.23 62.12
C MET A 1 22.03 51.13 61.40
N SER A 2 21.81 50.99 60.10
CA SER A 2 22.38 50.01 59.14
C SER A 2 21.72 48.62 59.06
N SER A 3 20.67 48.50 58.23
CA SER A 3 20.44 47.33 57.36
C SER A 3 19.15 47.49 56.53
N SER A 4 19.10 48.47 55.61
CA SER A 4 17.99 48.60 54.66
C SER A 4 18.38 49.29 53.34
N GLU A 5 19.47 48.88 52.67
CA GLU A 5 19.87 49.48 51.39
C GLU A 5 20.35 48.53 50.27
N ASN A 6 20.26 47.20 50.40
CA ASN A 6 20.77 46.29 49.35
C ASN A 6 19.72 45.60 48.46
N GLY A 7 18.42 45.97 48.53
CA GLY A 7 17.36 45.28 47.77
C GLY A 7 17.01 45.84 46.39
N HIS A 8 17.45 47.07 46.05
CA HIS A 8 16.99 47.74 44.82
C HIS A 8 17.95 47.65 43.62
N GLY A 9 19.19 47.18 43.81
CA GLY A 9 20.19 47.07 42.73
C GLY A 9 20.00 45.87 41.79
N GLU A 10 19.59 44.70 42.31
CA GLU A 10 19.56 43.46 41.53
C GLU A 10 18.37 43.36 40.57
N LEU A 11 17.20 43.91 40.95
CA LEU A 11 16.00 43.92 40.10
C LEU A 11 16.14 44.86 38.88
N ALA A 12 16.89 45.96 39.03
CA ALA A 12 17.16 46.89 37.93
C ALA A 12 18.18 46.32 36.91
N SER A 13 19.17 45.57 37.40
CA SER A 13 20.17 44.90 36.55
C SER A 13 19.55 43.79 35.68
N SER A 14 18.66 42.97 36.28
CA SER A 14 17.98 41.87 35.58
C SER A 14 17.04 42.35 34.47
N ARG A 15 16.31 43.46 34.68
CA ARG A 15 15.45 44.08 33.65
C ARG A 15 16.27 44.64 32.48
N LYS A 16 17.38 45.35 32.75
CA LYS A 16 18.28 45.86 31.70
C LYS A 16 18.91 44.74 30.87
N HIS A 17 19.19 43.58 31.49
CA HIS A 17 19.76 42.43 30.77
C HIS A 17 18.72 41.74 29.86
N LYS A 18 17.45 41.64 30.30
CA LYS A 18 16.35 41.16 29.46
C LYS A 18 16.05 42.07 28.28
N GLU A 19 16.03 43.39 28.47
CA GLU A 19 15.83 44.35 27.37
C GLU A 19 16.96 44.32 26.33
N ARG A 20 18.22 44.20 26.77
CA ARG A 20 19.35 44.06 25.84
C ARG A 20 19.27 42.77 25.02
N ARG A 21 18.83 41.67 25.63
CA ARG A 21 18.65 40.39 24.92
C ARG A 21 17.48 40.44 23.94
N HIS A 22 16.39 41.13 24.28
CA HIS A 22 15.28 41.33 23.35
C HIS A 22 15.67 42.19 22.14
N ARG A 23 16.36 43.31 22.36
CA ARG A 23 16.84 44.17 21.27
C ARG A 23 17.82 43.45 20.34
N ARG A 24 18.72 42.63 20.89
CA ARG A 24 19.64 41.83 20.08
C ARG A 24 18.92 40.81 19.20
N ASN A 25 17.91 40.12 19.75
CA ASN A 25 17.11 39.16 18.97
C ASN A 25 16.27 39.86 17.90
N GLU A 26 15.83 41.10 18.13
CA GLU A 26 15.06 41.89 17.16
C GLU A 26 15.95 42.42 16.03
N GLU A 27 17.20 42.81 16.33
CA GLU A 27 18.20 43.16 15.32
C GLU A 27 18.64 41.95 14.47
N GLU A 28 18.80 40.77 15.08
CA GLU A 28 19.11 39.53 14.34
C GLU A 28 17.96 39.13 13.39
N ARG A 29 16.70 39.21 13.85
CA ARG A 29 15.52 38.98 12.98
C ARG A 29 15.39 40.00 11.86
N LYS A 30 15.81 41.25 12.08
CA LYS A 30 15.79 42.28 11.05
C LYS A 30 16.86 42.01 9.99
N LYS A 31 18.06 41.55 10.39
CA LYS A 31 19.12 41.14 9.47
C LYS A 31 18.71 39.94 8.61
N GLU A 32 18.09 38.91 9.20
CA GLU A 32 17.59 37.74 8.45
C GLU A 32 16.54 38.14 7.40
N ARG A 33 15.64 39.08 7.73
CA ARG A 33 14.64 39.60 6.77
C ARG A 33 15.29 40.41 5.64
N GLU A 34 16.29 41.22 5.93
CA GLU A 34 17.02 41.99 4.92
C GLU A 34 17.84 41.07 3.99
N GLU A 35 18.42 39.99 4.51
CA GLU A 35 19.15 38.99 3.74
C GLU A 35 18.21 38.19 2.83
N THR A 36 17.06 37.76 3.34
CA THR A 36 16.03 37.05 2.55
C THR A 36 15.50 37.93 1.40
N GLN A 37 15.23 39.22 1.66
CA GLN A 37 14.82 40.17 0.62
C GLN A 37 15.92 40.46 -0.41
N ARG A 38 17.19 40.34 -0.03
CA ARG A 38 18.31 40.50 -0.95
C ARG A 38 18.44 39.30 -1.88
N GLU A 39 18.31 38.08 -1.36
CA GLU A 39 18.32 36.85 -2.17
C GLU A 39 17.14 36.81 -3.15
N GLU A 40 15.95 37.25 -2.73
CA GLU A 40 14.77 37.32 -3.59
C GLU A 40 14.97 38.32 -4.75
N ARG A 41 15.60 39.48 -4.49
CA ARG A 41 15.96 40.45 -5.52
C ARG A 41 17.05 39.96 -6.48
N GLU A 42 17.98 39.12 -6.01
CA GLU A 42 18.99 38.50 -6.87
C GLU A 42 18.35 37.44 -7.78
N ARG A 43 17.42 36.62 -7.26
CA ARG A 43 16.64 35.67 -8.08
C ARG A 43 15.79 36.36 -9.15
N GLU A 44 15.11 37.45 -8.80
CA GLU A 44 14.35 38.24 -9.78
C GLU A 44 15.23 38.89 -10.87
N ARG A 45 16.50 39.20 -10.56
CA ARG A 45 17.47 39.71 -11.54
C ARG A 45 17.97 38.60 -12.47
N GLU A 46 18.18 37.40 -11.95
CA GLU A 46 18.56 36.22 -12.74
C GLU A 46 17.43 35.82 -13.70
N ASP A 47 16.18 35.83 -13.24
CA ASP A 47 15.01 35.55 -14.07
C ASP A 47 14.75 36.63 -15.15
N ARG A 48 15.10 37.90 -14.89
CA ARG A 48 15.03 38.94 -15.94
C ARG A 48 16.14 38.81 -16.98
N ASN A 49 17.30 38.25 -16.61
CA ASN A 49 18.40 38.03 -17.54
C ASN A 49 18.27 36.74 -18.35
N SER A 50 17.42 35.79 -17.92
CA SER A 50 17.18 34.53 -18.64
C SER A 50 16.15 34.66 -19.79
N VAL A 51 15.40 35.76 -19.84
CA VAL A 51 14.47 36.07 -20.94
C VAL A 51 15.13 37.02 -21.95
N ARG A 52 16.09 36.50 -22.73
CA ARG A 52 16.51 37.11 -24.00
C ARG A 52 15.87 36.35 -25.17
N ASP A 53 15.13 37.11 -25.97
CA ASP A 53 14.33 36.72 -27.14
C ASP A 53 15.20 36.05 -28.25
N PRO A 54 14.91 34.80 -28.67
CA PRO A 54 15.68 34.10 -29.69
C PRO A 54 15.23 34.52 -31.09
N ARG A 55 15.50 35.78 -31.47
CA ARG A 55 15.24 36.30 -32.83
C ARG A 55 16.31 37.26 -33.38
N ARG A 56 17.51 37.26 -32.83
CA ARG A 56 18.64 38.06 -33.38
C ARG A 56 20.00 37.37 -33.21
N GLU A 57 20.17 36.18 -33.76
CA GLU A 57 21.50 35.64 -34.11
C GLU A 57 21.37 34.78 -35.37
N ALA A 58 21.13 35.44 -36.50
CA ALA A 58 21.23 34.87 -37.83
C ALA A 58 21.63 36.00 -38.78
N GLU A 59 22.80 36.60 -38.55
CA GLU A 59 23.49 37.54 -39.45
C GLU A 59 24.78 38.00 -38.73
N ASP A 60 25.81 37.15 -38.75
CA ASP A 60 27.22 37.56 -38.83
C ASP A 60 28.14 36.33 -38.69
N SER A 61 28.62 35.83 -39.82
CA SER A 61 29.99 35.30 -40.02
C SER A 61 30.04 34.52 -41.34
N SER A 62 30.07 35.28 -42.44
CA SER A 62 30.66 34.85 -43.70
C SER A 62 32.14 35.25 -43.74
N SER A 63 33.00 34.30 -44.11
CA SER A 63 34.34 34.41 -44.77
C SER A 63 35.20 33.23 -44.28
N ASP A 64 35.32 32.18 -45.09
CA ASP A 64 36.37 31.94 -46.10
C ASP A 64 37.38 30.91 -45.58
N SER A 65 37.28 29.67 -46.06
CA SER A 65 38.19 29.18 -47.11
C SER A 65 38.01 27.66 -47.33
N ASP A 66 37.42 27.33 -48.47
CA ASP A 66 37.86 26.34 -49.46
C ASP A 66 38.58 25.05 -49.01
N ARG A 67 37.97 23.90 -49.33
CA ARG A 67 38.24 23.21 -50.61
C ARG A 67 37.39 21.94 -50.80
N GLU A 68 36.68 21.92 -51.94
CA GLU A 68 36.64 20.82 -52.94
C GLU A 68 36.45 19.37 -52.42
N THR A 69 35.48 18.55 -52.85
CA THR A 69 34.75 18.50 -54.12
C THR A 69 33.55 17.55 -54.00
N LYS A 70 32.39 18.09 -54.37
CA LYS A 70 31.14 17.53 -54.93
C LYS A 70 31.35 16.45 -56.03
N PRO A 71 30.31 15.88 -56.69
CA PRO A 71 28.87 15.71 -56.37
C PRO A 71 28.38 14.27 -56.77
N ARG A 72 27.12 13.85 -56.97
CA ARG A 72 25.88 14.50 -57.44
C ARG A 72 24.69 13.53 -57.32
N GLU A 73 23.53 14.13 -57.10
CA GLU A 73 22.18 13.58 -57.18
C GLU A 73 21.86 12.87 -58.52
N ARG A 74 20.87 11.97 -58.51
CA ARG A 74 19.53 12.15 -59.14
C ARG A 74 18.70 10.84 -59.14
N ARG A 75 17.44 10.94 -58.70
CA ARG A 75 16.30 10.09 -59.17
C ARG A 75 15.86 10.59 -60.58
N PRO A 76 14.88 10.02 -61.35
CA PRO A 76 13.86 9.00 -61.03
C PRO A 76 13.47 8.02 -62.20
N ALA A 77 12.44 7.18 -61.92
CA ALA A 77 11.34 6.71 -62.78
C ALA A 77 11.49 5.58 -63.83
N GLU A 78 10.68 4.53 -63.59
CA GLU A 78 9.74 3.76 -64.44
C GLU A 78 10.09 3.22 -65.86
N LEU A 79 9.91 1.88 -65.95
CA LEU A 79 9.21 1.05 -66.97
C LEU A 79 9.53 1.24 -68.47
N THR A 80 10.00 0.17 -69.15
CA THR A 80 9.23 -0.68 -70.10
C THR A 80 10.13 -1.67 -70.86
N ASP A 81 9.53 -2.84 -71.14
CA ASP A 81 9.61 -3.69 -72.34
C ASP A 81 10.72 -4.73 -72.64
N SER A 82 10.17 -5.91 -72.95
CA SER A 82 10.41 -6.84 -74.07
C SER A 82 11.56 -7.87 -74.11
N ASP A 83 11.12 -9.05 -74.57
CA ASP A 83 11.79 -9.99 -75.50
C ASP A 83 12.57 -11.21 -74.97
N ASP A 84 11.82 -12.32 -74.94
CA ASP A 84 11.92 -13.42 -75.92
C ASP A 84 12.75 -14.68 -75.59
N ASP A 85 12.06 -15.78 -75.87
CA ASP A 85 12.55 -17.00 -76.50
C ASP A 85 12.98 -18.26 -75.71
N ARG A 86 12.28 -19.36 -76.07
CA ARG A 86 12.63 -20.81 -76.02
C ARG A 86 12.13 -21.72 -74.87
N ARG A 87 10.94 -22.27 -75.17
CA ARG A 87 10.33 -23.61 -74.90
C ARG A 87 11.23 -24.82 -75.24
N PRO A 88 10.87 -26.12 -74.93
CA PRO A 88 9.53 -26.73 -74.72
C PRO A 88 9.34 -27.53 -73.40
N ALA A 89 8.13 -27.58 -72.80
CA ALA A 89 6.94 -28.43 -73.07
C ALA A 89 7.23 -29.93 -72.87
N ALA A 90 6.48 -30.73 -72.09
CA ALA A 90 5.04 -31.01 -72.08
C ALA A 90 4.72 -31.91 -70.83
N GLU A 91 3.52 -32.14 -70.31
CA GLU A 91 2.13 -31.69 -70.51
C GLU A 91 1.24 -32.30 -69.38
N HIS A 92 0.09 -31.65 -69.12
CA HIS A 92 -1.26 -32.10 -68.69
C HIS A 92 -1.52 -33.52 -68.11
N GLY A 93 -2.52 -33.80 -67.27
CA GLY A 93 -3.74 -33.11 -66.83
C GLY A 93 -4.57 -34.07 -65.93
N VAL A 94 -5.27 -33.57 -64.91
CA VAL A 94 -6.74 -33.55 -64.70
C VAL A 94 -7.51 -34.91 -64.64
N SER A 95 -8.17 -35.10 -63.47
CA SER A 95 -9.49 -35.71 -63.16
C SER A 95 -9.75 -37.23 -63.06
N ALA A 96 -10.33 -37.57 -61.89
CA ALA A 96 -11.59 -38.30 -61.62
C ALA A 96 -11.70 -39.84 -61.62
N ASP A 97 -12.23 -40.30 -60.47
CA ASP A 97 -13.25 -41.33 -60.19
C ASP A 97 -13.02 -42.85 -60.36
N GLY A 98 -13.34 -43.56 -59.25
CA GLY A 98 -14.04 -44.85 -59.14
C GLY A 98 -13.32 -46.13 -59.58
N GLU A 99 -13.60 -47.33 -59.10
CA GLU A 99 -14.35 -47.87 -57.96
C GLU A 99 -14.04 -49.39 -57.94
N LYS A 100 -14.36 -50.07 -56.82
CA LYS A 100 -14.57 -51.52 -56.65
C LYS A 100 -13.38 -52.48 -56.64
N ASP A 101 -13.47 -53.66 -56.02
CA ASP A 101 -14.22 -54.27 -54.90
C ASP A 101 -13.73 -55.73 -54.89
N THR A 102 -13.60 -56.37 -53.72
CA THR A 102 -13.94 -57.79 -53.46
C THR A 102 -13.40 -58.26 -52.09
N SER A 103 -14.27 -58.16 -51.08
CA SER A 103 -14.84 -59.24 -50.25
C SER A 103 -14.01 -60.53 -50.00
N ARG A 104 -14.04 -61.23 -48.84
CA ARG A 104 -15.19 -61.48 -47.94
C ARG A 104 -14.80 -62.37 -46.73
N GLY A 105 -15.56 -62.21 -45.64
CA GLY A 105 -15.87 -63.24 -44.62
C GLY A 105 -15.39 -62.88 -43.22
N GLY A 106 -16.19 -62.75 -42.16
CA GLY A 106 -17.62 -62.97 -41.95
C GLY A 106 -17.86 -63.35 -40.48
N GLU A 107 -18.91 -62.74 -39.90
CA GLU A 107 -19.73 -63.16 -38.74
C GLU A 107 -19.34 -62.80 -37.27
N GLU A 108 -20.15 -61.84 -36.76
CA GLU A 108 -21.04 -61.86 -35.56
C GLU A 108 -20.52 -62.25 -34.17
N GLU A 109 -21.12 -61.86 -33.03
CA GLU A 109 -21.94 -60.74 -32.52
C GLU A 109 -22.36 -61.21 -31.09
N LYS A 110 -22.27 -60.36 -30.04
CA LYS A 110 -23.34 -60.10 -29.01
C LYS A 110 -22.86 -59.57 -27.65
N ARG A 111 -23.04 -58.25 -27.52
CA ARG A 111 -23.72 -57.45 -26.47
C ARG A 111 -23.95 -57.93 -25.01
N LYS A 112 -23.89 -56.89 -24.13
CA LYS A 112 -24.62 -56.59 -22.86
C LYS A 112 -24.12 -57.27 -21.58
N GLU A 113 -24.18 -56.71 -20.37
CA GLU A 113 -24.42 -55.40 -19.73
C GLU A 113 -24.27 -55.66 -18.20
N GLN A 114 -23.96 -54.63 -17.40
CA GLN A 114 -24.40 -54.43 -15.99
C GLN A 114 -23.74 -55.16 -14.78
N ARG A 115 -23.23 -54.28 -13.89
CA ARG A 115 -23.55 -54.04 -12.46
C ARG A 115 -23.11 -54.98 -11.31
N GLU A 116 -22.56 -54.28 -10.30
CA GLU A 116 -22.86 -54.33 -8.85
C GLU A 116 -22.31 -55.44 -7.93
N ASP A 117 -21.44 -54.96 -7.03
CA ASP A 117 -21.58 -54.97 -5.56
C ASP A 117 -20.95 -56.03 -4.63
N GLU A 118 -20.51 -55.45 -3.50
CA GLU A 118 -20.42 -55.97 -2.14
C GLU A 118 -19.36 -57.01 -1.67
N ARG A 119 -18.56 -56.48 -0.72
CA ARG A 119 -18.21 -57.04 0.62
C ARG A 119 -17.47 -58.39 0.70
N ARG A 120 -16.33 -58.38 1.44
CA ARG A 120 -16.23 -58.85 2.85
C ARG A 120 -14.77 -58.86 3.35
N LYS A 121 -14.60 -58.48 4.62
CA LYS A 121 -13.37 -58.55 5.44
C LYS A 121 -12.89 -60.00 5.64
N PRO A 122 -11.63 -60.19 6.07
CA PRO A 122 -11.37 -60.71 7.42
C PRO A 122 -10.19 -59.95 8.11
N GLY A 123 -10.02 -59.79 9.43
CA GLY A 123 -10.16 -60.74 10.55
C GLY A 123 -8.96 -61.71 10.54
N GLY A 124 -7.78 -61.42 11.08
CA GLY A 124 -7.48 -61.32 12.52
C GLY A 124 -6.58 -62.50 12.95
N MET A 125 -5.54 -62.19 13.74
CA MET A 125 -4.74 -63.04 14.65
C MET A 125 -3.32 -63.53 14.23
N LYS A 126 -2.39 -63.09 15.11
CA LYS A 126 -0.97 -63.42 15.39
C LYS A 126 -0.81 -64.86 15.97
N PRO A 127 0.34 -65.37 16.50
CA PRO A 127 1.66 -64.78 16.83
C PRO A 127 2.91 -65.65 16.46
N ALA A 128 4.16 -65.17 16.52
CA ALA A 128 5.13 -65.24 17.64
C ALA A 128 6.54 -65.04 17.00
N SER A 129 7.64 -64.54 17.58
CA SER A 129 8.08 -64.19 18.94
C SER A 129 9.45 -63.45 18.87
N THR A 130 9.66 -62.44 19.74
CA THR A 130 10.92 -62.02 20.44
C THR A 130 12.21 -61.72 19.64
N SER A 131 13.05 -60.70 19.89
CA SER A 131 13.18 -59.65 20.92
C SER A 131 14.44 -58.81 20.61
N THR A 132 14.41 -57.47 20.76
CA THR A 132 15.39 -56.58 21.47
C THR A 132 15.30 -55.12 21.00
N HIS A 133 15.42 -54.19 21.96
CA HIS A 133 15.09 -52.76 21.93
C HIS A 133 16.15 -51.84 21.26
N SER A 134 15.71 -50.76 20.60
CA SER A 134 16.01 -49.35 21.00
C SER A 134 15.29 -48.33 20.09
N ASP A 135 14.94 -47.19 20.69
CA ASP A 135 13.90 -46.23 20.29
C ASP A 135 14.17 -45.38 19.02
N GLY A 136 13.08 -45.05 18.32
CA GLY A 136 13.05 -44.03 17.26
C GLY A 136 11.80 -44.14 16.39
N ASP A 137 10.62 -43.78 16.93
CA ASP A 137 9.35 -43.79 16.19
C ASP A 137 9.38 -42.82 15.00
N GLU A 138 9.47 -43.38 13.79
CA GLU A 138 9.04 -42.79 12.54
C GLU A 138 7.51 -42.86 12.45
N SER A 139 6.85 -41.72 12.48
CA SER A 139 5.41 -41.60 12.27
C SER A 139 5.14 -40.97 10.91
N SER A 140 5.01 -41.83 9.89
CA SER A 140 4.13 -41.72 8.71
C SER A 140 3.79 -40.30 8.22
N ASP A 141 4.65 -39.77 7.36
CA ASP A 141 4.42 -38.55 6.56
C ASP A 141 3.41 -38.80 5.43
N ASP A 142 2.11 -38.64 5.72
CA ASP A 142 1.06 -38.58 4.68
C ASP A 142 0.42 -37.17 4.54
N ASP A 143 0.96 -36.17 5.24
CA ASP A 143 0.49 -34.77 5.20
C ASP A 143 1.38 -33.85 4.31
N SER A 144 2.03 -34.43 3.29
CA SER A 144 2.98 -33.70 2.41
C SER A 144 2.33 -32.77 1.38
N PHE A 145 0.99 -32.70 1.31
CA PHE A 145 0.29 -32.01 0.21
C PHE A 145 -0.78 -31.02 0.68
N GLY A 146 -0.45 -29.73 0.60
CA GLY A 146 -1.38 -28.62 0.78
C GLY A 146 -1.83 -28.36 2.22
N PRO A 147 -2.39 -27.17 2.52
CA PRO A 147 -2.80 -26.82 3.87
C PRO A 147 -4.19 -27.37 4.21
N ALA A 148 -4.35 -27.94 5.41
CA ALA A 148 -5.63 -28.46 5.87
C ALA A 148 -6.67 -27.32 6.09
N PRO A 149 -7.96 -27.56 5.79
CA PRO A 149 -9.02 -26.56 5.96
C PRO A 149 -9.34 -26.27 7.44
N VAL A 150 -9.93 -25.10 7.70
CA VAL A 150 -10.32 -24.63 9.04
C VAL A 150 -11.50 -25.45 9.59
N ALA A 151 -11.27 -26.29 10.60
CA ALA A 151 -12.35 -26.87 11.38
C ALA A 151 -12.98 -25.79 12.29
N LYS A 152 -14.25 -25.43 12.07
CA LYS A 152 -15.04 -24.62 13.01
C LYS A 152 -15.35 -25.45 14.26
N GLY A 153 -15.11 -24.88 15.43
CA GLY A 153 -15.39 -25.51 16.72
C GLY A 153 -16.87 -25.84 16.90
N GLY A 154 -17.23 -27.11 16.69
CA GLY A 154 -18.49 -27.69 17.14
C GLY A 154 -18.29 -28.36 18.49
N ARG A 155 -19.12 -28.01 19.48
CA ARG A 155 -19.23 -28.77 20.73
C ARG A 155 -19.99 -30.07 20.43
N GLY A 156 -19.38 -31.21 20.75
CA GLY A 156 -20.10 -32.47 20.96
C GLY A 156 -19.64 -33.67 20.13
N ALA A 157 -18.59 -34.35 20.58
CA ALA A 157 -18.42 -35.82 20.48
C ALA A 157 -17.31 -36.25 21.46
N PRO A 158 -17.54 -37.19 22.39
CA PRO A 158 -16.50 -37.65 23.30
C PRO A 158 -15.64 -38.70 22.59
N GLY A 159 -14.37 -38.39 22.31
CA GLY A 159 -13.42 -39.41 21.84
C GLY A 159 -12.28 -38.97 20.92
N LEU A 160 -12.00 -37.68 20.71
CA LEU A 160 -10.82 -37.24 19.95
C LEU A 160 -9.74 -36.68 20.88
N VAL A 161 -8.63 -37.40 20.95
CA VAL A 161 -7.39 -36.98 21.61
C VAL A 161 -7.05 -35.55 21.14
N LYS A 162 -7.00 -34.58 22.05
CA LYS A 162 -6.60 -33.20 21.74
C LYS A 162 -5.18 -33.25 21.15
N ARG A 163 -5.05 -33.03 19.83
CA ARG A 163 -3.74 -32.81 19.19
C ARG A 163 -3.04 -31.67 19.94
N ARG A 164 -1.85 -31.95 20.46
CA ARG A 164 -1.02 -30.98 21.19
C ARG A 164 -0.73 -29.80 20.25
N ARG A 165 -1.04 -28.58 20.67
CA ARG A 165 -0.76 -27.37 19.87
C ARG A 165 0.74 -27.31 19.59
N LEU A 166 1.14 -27.30 18.32
CA LEU A 166 2.53 -27.24 17.89
C LEU A 166 3.13 -25.84 18.13
N VAL A 167 2.31 -24.80 18.02
CA VAL A 167 2.71 -23.40 18.24
C VAL A 167 2.14 -22.85 19.55
N PRO A 168 2.99 -22.50 20.54
CA PRO A 168 2.55 -21.79 21.73
C PRO A 168 1.92 -20.43 21.38
N HIS A 169 0.79 -20.09 22.01
CA HIS A 169 0.10 -18.81 21.83
C HIS A 169 -0.28 -18.45 20.37
N GLU A 170 -0.53 -19.46 19.50
CA GLU A 170 -0.96 -19.27 18.09
C GLU A 170 -2.10 -18.24 17.94
N GLU A 171 -3.13 -18.33 18.78
CA GLU A 171 -4.28 -17.42 18.77
C GLU A 171 -3.90 -15.96 19.01
N LEU A 172 -2.85 -15.71 19.81
CA LEU A 172 -2.35 -14.35 20.08
C LEU A 172 -1.67 -13.78 18.84
N TYR A 173 -0.81 -14.57 18.19
CA TYR A 173 -0.15 -14.15 16.96
C TYR A 173 -1.16 -13.90 15.82
N LEU A 174 -2.16 -14.77 15.66
CA LEU A 174 -3.23 -14.58 14.69
C LEU A 174 -4.13 -13.38 14.99
N LYS A 175 -4.32 -13.04 16.26
CA LYS A 175 -5.05 -11.83 16.69
C LYS A 175 -4.26 -10.55 16.38
N ASN A 176 -2.93 -10.64 16.36
CA ASN A 176 -2.00 -9.57 16.02
C ASN A 176 -1.73 -9.47 14.50
N LEU A 177 -2.50 -10.16 13.66
CA LEU A 177 -2.52 -9.96 12.22
C LEU A 177 -3.90 -9.42 11.81
N PRO A 178 -3.98 -8.63 10.73
CA PRO A 178 -5.25 -8.15 10.20
C PRO A 178 -6.25 -9.31 9.99
N HIS A 179 -7.48 -9.07 10.43
CA HIS A 179 -8.54 -10.09 10.39
C HIS A 179 -9.75 -9.71 9.57
N GLU A 180 -9.86 -8.44 9.17
CA GLU A 180 -10.90 -7.99 8.26
C GLU A 180 -10.67 -8.55 6.86
N GLU A 181 -11.75 -9.03 6.24
CA GLU A 181 -11.70 -9.58 4.88
C GLU A 181 -11.61 -8.50 3.81
N ARG A 182 -12.03 -7.27 4.14
CA ARG A 182 -11.97 -6.12 3.24
C ARG A 182 -10.81 -5.22 3.61
N TYR A 183 -10.25 -4.50 2.64
CA TYR A 183 -9.24 -3.49 2.96
C TYR A 183 -9.86 -2.35 3.79
N PHE A 184 -9.03 -1.66 4.56
CA PHE A 184 -9.37 -0.53 5.42
C PHE A 184 -9.30 0.80 4.69
N ARG A 185 -8.24 1.01 3.90
CA ARG A 185 -8.07 2.17 3.02
C ARG A 185 -7.28 1.80 1.76
N SER A 186 -7.52 2.52 0.67
CA SER A 186 -6.69 2.52 -0.52
C SER A 186 -6.23 3.94 -0.85
N PHE A 187 -5.05 4.05 -1.44
CA PHE A 187 -4.48 5.32 -1.89
C PHE A 187 -3.91 5.18 -3.29
N MET A 188 -3.93 6.27 -4.04
CA MET A 188 -3.48 6.31 -5.43
C MET A 188 -1.98 6.61 -5.56
N HIS A 189 -1.40 5.91 -6.51
CA HIS A 189 -0.16 6.23 -7.19
C HIS A 189 -0.46 6.87 -8.54
N ARG A 190 0.60 7.42 -9.14
CA ARG A 190 0.54 8.02 -10.47
C ARG A 190 0.42 6.99 -11.59
N ASP A 191 0.94 5.80 -11.34
CA ASP A 191 0.93 4.65 -12.24
C ASP A 191 0.79 3.35 -11.41
N GLU A 192 0.75 2.18 -12.07
CA GLU A 192 0.64 0.87 -11.43
C GLU A 192 1.64 0.68 -10.30
N VAL A 193 1.15 0.19 -9.15
CA VAL A 193 2.00 -0.05 -7.97
C VAL A 193 2.70 -1.40 -8.12
N SER A 194 4.02 -1.35 -8.33
CA SER A 194 4.85 -2.53 -8.55
C SER A 194 5.49 -3.06 -7.27
N HIS A 195 5.82 -2.21 -6.30
CA HIS A 195 6.55 -2.62 -5.11
C HIS A 195 5.91 -2.12 -3.84
N VAL A 196 5.96 -2.95 -2.80
CA VAL A 196 5.47 -2.64 -1.45
C VAL A 196 6.45 -3.23 -0.44
N VAL A 197 6.97 -2.40 0.46
CA VAL A 197 7.87 -2.81 1.54
C VAL A 197 7.47 -2.09 2.84
N ALA A 198 7.72 -2.73 3.97
CA ALA A 198 7.44 -2.17 5.29
C ALA A 198 8.74 -2.03 6.09
N SER A 199 8.88 -0.92 6.81
CA SER A 199 9.95 -0.71 7.79
C SER A 199 9.54 -1.30 9.14
N PRO A 200 10.22 -2.35 9.64
CA PRO A 200 9.77 -3.07 10.83
C PRO A 200 9.76 -2.25 12.13
N LEU A 201 10.68 -1.29 12.32
CA LEU A 201 10.80 -0.52 13.56
C LEU A 201 10.23 0.89 13.51
N HIS A 202 10.01 1.45 12.31
CA HIS A 202 9.79 2.90 12.17
C HIS A 202 8.35 3.29 11.80
N ARG A 203 7.38 2.37 11.79
CA ARG A 203 5.97 2.64 11.43
C ARG A 203 5.73 3.06 9.97
N PHE A 204 6.77 3.00 9.14
CA PHE A 204 6.69 3.44 7.75
C PHE A 204 6.45 2.28 6.79
N ILE A 205 5.65 2.58 5.79
CA ILE A 205 5.38 1.73 4.64
C ILE A 205 5.86 2.49 3.42
N ILE A 206 6.55 1.81 2.51
CA ILE A 206 7.11 2.42 1.31
C ILE A 206 6.58 1.65 0.11
N THR A 207 6.10 2.38 -0.88
CA THR A 207 5.55 1.83 -2.11
C THR A 207 6.22 2.43 -3.32
N GLY A 208 6.38 1.63 -4.37
CA GLY A 208 6.97 2.03 -5.63
C GLY A 208 6.02 1.77 -6.79
N SER A 209 5.92 2.72 -7.72
CA SER A 209 5.19 2.55 -8.97
C SER A 209 6.12 2.31 -10.16
N VAL A 210 5.56 1.73 -11.23
CA VAL A 210 6.29 1.36 -12.45
C VAL A 210 6.99 2.54 -13.09
N ASP A 211 6.47 3.75 -12.96
CA ASP A 211 7.01 4.99 -13.51
C ASP A 211 8.21 5.58 -12.73
N GLY A 212 8.76 4.85 -11.75
CA GLY A 212 9.95 5.28 -11.01
C GLY A 212 9.65 6.17 -9.80
N HIS A 213 8.37 6.28 -9.40
CA HIS A 213 8.00 7.05 -8.22
C HIS A 213 7.92 6.19 -6.95
N VAL A 214 8.40 6.73 -5.84
CA VAL A 214 8.38 6.09 -4.51
C VAL A 214 7.61 6.98 -3.54
N LYS A 215 6.67 6.40 -2.80
CA LYS A 215 5.86 7.09 -1.79
C LYS A 215 6.09 6.47 -0.41
N PHE A 216 6.12 7.34 0.59
CA PHE A 216 6.24 7.01 2.00
C PHE A 216 4.91 7.25 2.68
N TRP A 217 4.50 6.26 3.47
CA TRP A 217 3.28 6.27 4.26
C TRP A 217 3.63 5.99 5.71
N ILE A 218 2.89 6.57 6.65
CA ILE A 218 3.05 6.32 8.08
C ILE A 218 1.75 5.78 8.66
N ARG A 219 1.88 4.81 9.56
CA ARG A 219 0.79 4.34 10.41
C ARG A 219 0.78 5.17 11.70
N GLU A 220 -0.11 6.17 11.78
CA GLU A 220 -0.34 6.98 12.99
C GLU A 220 -1.71 6.66 13.60
N GLY A 221 -1.71 6.08 14.81
CA GLY A 221 -2.92 5.64 15.50
C GLY A 221 -3.76 4.68 14.64
N GLU A 222 -5.03 5.02 14.45
CA GLU A 222 -5.97 4.24 13.64
C GLU A 222 -5.97 4.60 12.13
N ASP A 223 -5.19 5.59 11.68
CA ASP A 223 -5.17 6.00 10.27
C ASP A 223 -3.83 5.74 9.56
N ILE A 224 -3.81 5.93 8.24
CA ILE A 224 -2.64 5.81 7.37
C ILE A 224 -2.49 7.14 6.64
N GLU A 225 -1.34 7.77 6.77
CA GLU A 225 -1.09 9.10 6.24
C GLU A 225 -0.01 9.05 5.16
N PHE A 226 -0.21 9.87 4.13
CA PHE A 226 0.82 10.14 3.14
C PHE A 226 1.87 11.09 3.74
N VAL A 227 3.14 10.73 3.62
CA VAL A 227 4.24 11.52 4.21
C VAL A 227 5.02 12.27 3.14
N LYS A 228 5.61 11.53 2.20
CA LYS A 228 6.52 12.10 1.21
C LYS A 228 6.51 11.29 -0.08
N HIS A 229 6.82 11.98 -1.17
CA HIS A 229 6.87 11.41 -2.51
C HIS A 229 8.18 11.80 -3.19
N PHE A 230 8.79 10.82 -3.85
CA PHE A 230 9.99 10.99 -4.63
C PHE A 230 9.77 10.52 -6.07
N ARG A 231 10.28 11.29 -7.03
CA ARG A 231 10.60 10.76 -8.36
C ARG A 231 11.96 10.07 -8.27
N ALA A 232 11.94 8.85 -7.73
CA ALA A 232 13.13 8.08 -7.39
C ALA A 232 13.89 7.57 -8.61
N HIS A 233 13.31 7.48 -9.80
CA HIS A 233 14.03 7.11 -11.02
C HIS A 233 13.46 7.85 -12.25
N VAL A 234 14.32 8.04 -13.26
CA VAL A 234 13.89 8.50 -14.59
C VAL A 234 13.67 7.27 -15.47
N GLY A 235 12.56 6.57 -15.24
CA GLY A 235 12.23 5.32 -15.93
C GLY A 235 11.72 4.27 -14.96
N ALA A 236 11.72 3.01 -15.40
CA ALA A 236 11.09 1.94 -14.64
C ALA A 236 11.79 1.67 -13.29
N LEU A 237 11.01 1.56 -12.22
CA LEU A 237 11.49 1.04 -10.94
C LEU A 237 11.65 -0.49 -11.05
N HIS A 238 12.87 -0.99 -10.87
CA HIS A 238 13.17 -2.42 -11.00
C HIS A 238 13.11 -3.16 -9.67
N CYS A 239 13.59 -2.54 -8.58
CA CYS A 239 13.54 -3.14 -7.26
C CYS A 239 13.50 -2.07 -6.15
N LEU A 240 12.88 -2.43 -5.03
CA LEU A 240 12.77 -1.62 -3.81
C LEU A 240 12.97 -2.55 -2.61
N CYS A 241 13.93 -2.24 -1.73
CA CYS A 241 14.26 -3.05 -0.57
C CYS A 241 14.49 -2.20 0.69
N VAL A 242 14.37 -2.83 1.85
CA VAL A 242 14.53 -2.20 3.17
C VAL A 242 15.65 -2.92 3.91
N SER A 243 16.53 -2.18 4.59
CA SER A 243 17.58 -2.78 5.40
C SER A 243 16.99 -3.53 6.60
N SER A 244 17.21 -4.84 6.67
CA SER A 244 16.80 -5.65 7.81
C SER A 244 17.74 -5.50 9.00
N ALA A 245 19.00 -5.13 8.77
CA ALA A 245 20.02 -4.93 9.80
C ALA A 245 19.59 -3.82 10.77
N ASP A 246 19.22 -2.66 10.23
CA ASP A 246 18.95 -1.44 11.00
C ASP A 246 17.46 -1.31 11.35
N GLY A 247 16.72 -2.42 11.29
CA GLY A 247 15.28 -2.43 11.56
C GLY A 247 14.44 -1.60 10.59
N GLY A 248 14.96 -1.40 9.38
CA GLY A 248 14.32 -0.65 8.31
C GLY A 248 14.52 0.85 8.36
N ALA A 249 15.63 1.32 8.93
CA ALA A 249 16.00 2.74 8.96
C ALA A 249 16.33 3.30 7.56
N VAL A 250 16.74 2.45 6.62
CA VAL A 250 17.07 2.84 5.24
C VAL A 250 16.36 1.98 4.20
N VAL A 251 16.09 2.60 3.06
CA VAL A 251 15.44 2.00 1.87
C VAL A 251 16.37 2.18 0.67
N GLY A 252 16.54 1.11 -0.11
CA GLY A 252 17.27 1.14 -1.37
C GLY A 252 16.32 0.97 -2.54
N SER A 253 16.56 1.70 -3.63
CA SER A 253 15.84 1.51 -4.89
C SER A 253 16.81 1.47 -6.08
N VAL A 254 16.46 0.67 -7.09
CA VAL A 254 17.16 0.65 -8.38
C VAL A 254 16.17 0.78 -9.52
N GLY A 255 16.61 1.41 -10.61
CA GLY A 255 15.75 1.64 -11.77
C GLY A 255 16.49 1.61 -13.11
N GLY A 256 15.70 1.68 -14.18
CA GLY A 256 16.18 1.64 -15.56
C GLY A 256 17.05 2.83 -15.98
N ASP A 257 17.15 3.87 -15.14
CA ASP A 257 18.08 4.98 -15.30
C ASP A 257 19.52 4.64 -14.88
N ARG A 258 19.80 3.36 -14.59
CA ARG A 258 21.11 2.87 -14.12
C ARG A 258 21.57 3.55 -12.84
N THR A 259 20.63 3.86 -11.95
CA THR A 259 20.96 4.41 -10.63
C THR A 259 20.49 3.52 -9.50
N PHE A 260 21.24 3.56 -8.41
CA PHE A 260 20.79 3.13 -7.10
C PHE A 260 20.58 4.38 -6.23
N ARG A 261 19.47 4.43 -5.48
CA ARG A 261 19.18 5.52 -4.55
C ARG A 261 18.93 4.97 -3.15
N LEU A 262 19.55 5.61 -2.16
CA LEU A 262 19.42 5.29 -0.75
C LEU A 262 18.59 6.38 -0.06
N PHE A 263 17.56 5.98 0.65
CA PHE A 263 16.69 6.88 1.41
C PHE A 263 16.76 6.55 2.90
N GLU A 264 16.85 7.57 3.73
CA GLU A 264 16.64 7.45 5.16
C GLU A 264 15.15 7.55 5.47
N VAL A 265 14.63 6.56 6.19
CA VAL A 265 13.20 6.38 6.41
C VAL A 265 12.66 7.35 7.46
N VAL A 266 13.47 7.75 8.46
CA VAL A 266 13.02 8.59 9.58
C VAL A 266 13.00 10.07 9.21
N THR A 267 14.02 10.55 8.50
CA THR A 267 14.16 11.94 8.03
C THR A 267 13.48 12.16 6.69
N PHE A 268 13.15 11.06 6.00
CA PHE A 268 12.64 11.05 4.63
C PHE A 268 13.60 11.70 3.64
N ASP A 269 14.90 11.55 3.82
CA ASP A 269 15.88 12.18 2.94
C ASP A 269 16.52 11.15 2.00
N MET A 270 16.85 11.61 0.78
CA MET A 270 17.67 10.82 -0.13
C MET A 270 19.13 11.04 0.27
N LEU A 271 19.73 10.02 0.88
CA LEU A 271 21.09 10.06 1.41
C LEU A 271 22.14 9.94 0.32
N CYS A 272 21.88 9.10 -0.69
CA CYS A 272 22.87 8.79 -1.71
C CYS A 272 22.22 8.45 -3.05
N LEU A 273 22.84 8.91 -4.13
CA LEU A 273 22.60 8.49 -5.51
C LEU A 273 23.89 7.92 -6.07
N LEU A 274 23.88 6.63 -6.42
CA LEU A 274 24.96 5.95 -7.12
C LEU A 274 24.59 5.77 -8.59
N LYS A 275 25.52 6.15 -9.48
CA LYS A 275 25.42 5.81 -10.91
C LYS A 275 26.11 4.49 -11.15
N LEU A 276 25.40 3.54 -11.73
CA LEU A 276 25.88 2.20 -12.01
C LEU A 276 26.38 2.11 -13.47
N PRO A 277 27.47 1.36 -13.73
CA PRO A 277 27.96 1.17 -15.09
C PRO A 277 27.08 0.23 -15.93
N PHE A 278 26.09 -0.43 -15.31
CA PHE A 278 25.16 -1.39 -15.91
C PHE A 278 23.71 -1.06 -15.55
N GLU A 279 22.74 -1.64 -16.27
CA GLU A 279 21.33 -1.58 -15.86
C GLU A 279 21.06 -2.60 -14.74
N PRO A 280 20.61 -2.17 -13.54
CA PRO A 280 20.36 -3.07 -12.43
C PRO A 280 19.05 -3.84 -12.60
N LEU A 281 18.96 -5.03 -12.00
CA LEU A 281 17.75 -5.85 -12.00
C LEU A 281 17.14 -6.03 -10.61
N ALA A 282 17.96 -6.34 -9.62
CA ALA A 282 17.54 -6.44 -8.22
C ALA A 282 18.59 -5.83 -7.28
N CYS A 283 18.15 -5.39 -6.09
CA CYS A 283 19.05 -4.94 -5.03
C CYS A 283 18.57 -5.43 -3.65
N GLU A 284 19.52 -5.75 -2.76
CA GLU A 284 19.23 -6.17 -1.39
C GLU A 284 20.36 -5.75 -0.44
N PHE A 285 20.02 -5.33 0.77
CA PHE A 285 21.01 -5.07 1.82
C PHE A 285 21.55 -6.37 2.39
N VAL A 286 22.87 -6.53 2.41
CA VAL A 286 23.56 -7.80 2.72
C VAL A 286 24.59 -7.62 3.84
N HIS A 287 24.23 -6.88 4.88
CA HIS A 287 25.11 -6.59 6.01
C HIS A 287 24.46 -6.91 7.35
N GLY A 288 25.30 -7.15 8.37
CA GLY A 288 24.86 -7.24 9.76
C GLY A 288 24.75 -5.88 10.44
N ARG A 289 24.26 -5.88 11.68
CA ARG A 289 24.14 -4.69 12.55
C ARG A 289 25.49 -4.10 12.98
N GLU A 290 26.55 -4.87 12.86
CA GLU A 290 27.89 -4.47 13.29
C GLU A 290 28.63 -3.67 12.21
N GLU A 291 28.17 -3.75 10.96
CA GLU A 291 28.75 -2.97 9.86
C GLU A 291 28.39 -1.48 10.01
N PRO A 292 29.38 -0.57 9.98
CA PRO A 292 29.15 0.86 10.21
C PRO A 292 28.46 1.55 9.03
N ALA A 293 28.47 0.92 7.86
CA ALA A 293 27.87 1.43 6.64
C ALA A 293 27.07 0.33 5.95
N PRO A 294 25.93 0.68 5.31
CA PRO A 294 25.11 -0.31 4.62
C PRO A 294 25.88 -0.89 3.43
N VAL A 295 25.86 -2.21 3.32
CA VAL A 295 26.35 -2.95 2.15
C VAL A 295 25.16 -3.40 1.32
N VAL A 296 25.15 -3.06 0.03
CA VAL A 296 24.09 -3.45 -0.89
C VAL A 296 24.66 -4.33 -2.00
N ALA A 297 24.01 -5.46 -2.23
CA ALA A 297 24.23 -6.29 -3.41
C ALA A 297 23.27 -5.85 -4.52
N ILE A 298 23.79 -5.65 -5.73
CA ILE A 298 23.03 -5.21 -6.90
C ILE A 298 23.35 -6.14 -8.06
N SER A 299 22.34 -6.80 -8.61
CA SER A 299 22.50 -7.65 -9.79
C SER A 299 22.38 -6.86 -11.08
N ALA A 300 23.17 -7.24 -12.08
CA ALA A 300 23.05 -6.71 -13.43
C ALA A 300 21.90 -7.38 -14.19
N LYS A 301 21.29 -6.65 -15.12
CA LYS A 301 20.20 -7.15 -15.97
C LYS A 301 20.69 -8.00 -17.14
N GLU A 302 21.87 -7.69 -17.66
CA GLU A 302 22.43 -8.31 -18.87
C GLU A 302 23.44 -9.43 -18.55
N THR A 303 24.05 -9.40 -17.36
CA THR A 303 25.07 -10.38 -16.94
C THR A 303 24.62 -11.12 -15.68
N PRO A 304 25.13 -12.33 -15.41
CA PRO A 304 24.88 -13.06 -14.16
C PRO A 304 25.62 -12.47 -12.94
N GLU A 305 26.32 -11.35 -13.11
CA GLU A 305 27.15 -10.76 -12.07
C GLU A 305 26.32 -10.02 -11.03
N ILE A 306 26.77 -10.16 -9.78
CA ILE A 306 26.26 -9.41 -8.63
C ILE A 306 27.40 -8.54 -8.11
N PHE A 307 27.14 -7.24 -7.98
CA PHE A 307 28.09 -6.23 -7.55
C PHE A 307 27.77 -5.79 -6.12
N LEU A 308 28.80 -5.55 -5.32
CA LEU A 308 28.67 -5.09 -3.94
C LEU A 308 29.05 -3.61 -3.86
N TYR A 309 28.23 -2.80 -3.20
CA TYR A 309 28.49 -1.40 -2.97
C TYR A 309 28.37 -1.05 -1.49
N LYS A 310 29.14 -0.07 -1.05
CA LYS A 310 28.98 0.63 0.25
C LYS A 310 28.59 2.09 -0.06
N PRO A 311 27.29 2.39 -0.28
CA PRO A 311 26.86 3.63 -0.93
C PRO A 311 27.23 4.91 -0.19
N THR A 312 27.40 4.85 1.12
CA THR A 312 27.77 6.00 1.95
C THR A 312 29.27 6.26 2.00
N LEU A 313 30.09 5.33 1.48
CA LEU A 313 31.55 5.40 1.57
C LEU A 313 32.23 5.63 0.23
N SER A 314 31.75 4.98 -0.83
CA SER A 314 32.34 5.07 -2.17
C SER A 314 31.28 4.91 -3.25
N SER A 315 31.56 5.50 -4.42
CA SER A 315 30.79 5.28 -5.64
C SER A 315 31.26 4.04 -6.44
N GLU A 316 32.41 3.48 -6.09
CA GLU A 316 32.95 2.27 -6.73
C GLU A 316 32.43 1.00 -6.07
N SER A 317 32.37 -0.09 -6.85
CA SER A 317 32.01 -1.41 -6.32
C SER A 317 33.13 -1.94 -5.43
N VAL A 318 32.77 -2.45 -4.25
CA VAL A 318 33.70 -3.15 -3.34
C VAL A 318 34.18 -4.47 -3.95
N GLY A 319 33.35 -5.08 -4.79
CA GLY A 319 33.68 -6.29 -5.54
C GLY A 319 32.50 -6.75 -6.39
N SER A 320 32.74 -7.80 -7.18
CA SER A 320 31.72 -8.50 -7.94
C SER A 320 31.99 -10.01 -7.96
N PHE A 321 30.94 -10.78 -8.17
CA PHE A 321 31.02 -12.24 -8.29
C PHE A 321 29.88 -12.77 -9.16
N SER A 322 30.02 -14.01 -9.62
CA SER A 322 29.00 -14.69 -10.41
C SER A 322 28.84 -16.15 -9.95
N LEU A 323 27.62 -16.52 -9.57
CA LEU A 323 27.25 -17.89 -9.19
C LEU A 323 26.16 -18.48 -10.08
N HIS A 324 25.54 -17.66 -10.92
CA HIS A 324 24.41 -18.00 -11.77
C HIS A 324 24.84 -18.14 -13.23
N MET A 325 24.03 -18.86 -14.02
CA MET A 325 24.20 -18.95 -15.48
C MET A 325 23.43 -17.84 -16.21
N ALA A 326 22.35 -17.33 -15.59
CA ALA A 326 21.53 -16.24 -16.09
C ALA A 326 21.49 -15.07 -15.08
N PRO A 327 21.09 -13.85 -15.50
CA PRO A 327 20.94 -12.71 -14.61
C PRO A 327 20.07 -13.01 -13.39
N ALA A 328 20.62 -12.80 -12.19
CA ALA A 328 19.90 -12.97 -10.95
C ALA A 328 18.87 -11.84 -10.80
N HIS A 329 17.58 -12.17 -10.79
CA HIS A 329 16.50 -11.17 -10.73
C HIS A 329 15.84 -11.06 -9.35
N LEU A 330 16.22 -11.92 -8.40
CA LEU A 330 15.77 -11.84 -7.00
C LEU A 330 16.95 -12.02 -6.06
N LEU A 331 16.97 -11.21 -5.01
CA LEU A 331 17.95 -11.25 -3.92
C LEU A 331 17.19 -11.17 -2.59
N ARG A 332 17.59 -11.95 -1.59
CA ARG A 332 17.00 -11.88 -0.24
C ARG A 332 18.00 -12.23 0.83
N PHE A 333 18.20 -11.31 1.78
CA PHE A 333 19.17 -11.50 2.84
C PHE A 333 18.56 -12.25 4.04
N ASN A 334 19.31 -13.21 4.56
CA ASN A 334 19.02 -13.92 5.80
C ASN A 334 19.98 -13.45 6.89
N ALA A 335 19.55 -12.44 7.64
CA ALA A 335 20.35 -11.81 8.69
C ALA A 335 20.74 -12.76 9.84
N ALA A 336 19.92 -13.76 10.16
CA ALA A 336 20.22 -14.70 11.25
C ALA A 336 21.39 -15.63 10.88
N LEU A 337 21.47 -16.02 9.61
CA LEU A 337 22.53 -16.91 9.13
C LEU A 337 23.70 -16.17 8.48
N ASP A 338 23.54 -14.87 8.21
CA ASP A 338 24.50 -14.03 7.50
C ASP A 338 24.85 -14.60 6.12
N VAL A 339 23.78 -14.88 5.36
CA VAL A 339 23.84 -15.39 3.99
C VAL A 339 22.78 -14.68 3.16
N CYS A 340 22.98 -14.62 1.85
CA CYS A 340 21.98 -14.11 0.92
C CYS A 340 21.57 -15.23 -0.04
N VAL A 341 20.29 -15.24 -0.39
CA VAL A 341 19.72 -16.11 -1.42
C VAL A 341 19.54 -15.31 -2.69
N SER A 342 19.93 -15.88 -3.82
CA SER A 342 19.72 -15.30 -5.14
C SER A 342 19.05 -16.30 -6.07
N ALA A 343 18.19 -15.80 -6.96
CA ALA A 343 17.51 -16.62 -7.95
C ALA A 343 17.60 -16.01 -9.35
N ASP A 344 17.76 -16.86 -10.36
CA ASP A 344 17.77 -16.48 -11.78
C ASP A 344 16.54 -17.02 -12.54
N LYS A 345 16.41 -16.60 -13.81
CA LYS A 345 15.29 -16.96 -14.69
C LYS A 345 15.37 -18.38 -15.28
N ASP A 346 16.51 -19.05 -15.16
CA ASP A 346 16.69 -20.43 -15.61
C ASP A 346 16.39 -21.44 -14.49
N GLY A 347 15.93 -20.96 -13.34
CA GLY A 347 15.58 -21.78 -12.18
C GLY A 347 16.75 -22.07 -11.25
N GLY A 348 17.86 -21.36 -11.41
CA GLY A 348 19.00 -21.43 -10.48
C GLY A 348 18.68 -20.71 -9.18
N LEU A 349 18.67 -21.47 -8.08
CA LEU A 349 18.64 -20.97 -6.71
C LEU A 349 20.02 -21.16 -6.07
N GLU A 350 20.61 -20.08 -5.58
CA GLU A 350 21.94 -20.08 -4.94
C GLU A 350 21.86 -19.44 -3.55
N VAL A 351 22.65 -19.96 -2.62
CA VAL A 351 22.82 -19.41 -1.27
C VAL A 351 24.30 -19.13 -1.07
N TRP A 352 24.64 -17.91 -0.69
CA TRP A 352 26.03 -17.45 -0.60
C TRP A 352 26.29 -16.61 0.64
N CYS A 353 27.53 -16.62 1.10
CA CYS A 353 27.98 -15.92 2.29
C CYS A 353 28.29 -14.45 1.99
N THR A 354 27.84 -13.56 2.85
CA THR A 354 27.98 -12.09 2.69
C THR A 354 29.38 -11.56 2.98
N ASP A 355 30.23 -12.35 3.64
CA ASP A 355 31.63 -12.01 3.94
C ASP A 355 32.60 -12.38 2.81
N SER A 356 32.39 -13.54 2.20
CA SER A 356 33.31 -14.16 1.23
C SER A 356 32.75 -14.22 -0.18
N TYR A 357 31.45 -13.97 -0.35
CA TYR A 357 30.72 -14.04 -1.63
C TYR A 357 30.78 -15.41 -2.32
N GLN A 358 31.16 -16.44 -1.58
CA GLN A 358 31.18 -17.83 -2.02
C GLN A 358 29.89 -18.54 -1.63
N ARG A 359 29.63 -19.68 -2.27
CA ARG A 359 28.49 -20.54 -1.91
C ARG A 359 28.55 -20.90 -0.43
N ALA A 360 27.41 -20.84 0.23
CA ALA A 360 27.30 -21.19 1.62
C ALA A 360 27.35 -22.72 1.78
N THR A 361 28.25 -23.19 2.62
CA THR A 361 28.52 -24.60 2.88
C THR A 361 28.60 -24.86 4.38
N ARG A 362 28.64 -26.14 4.75
CA ARG A 362 28.89 -26.57 6.12
C ARG A 362 30.18 -25.99 6.69
N ASP A 363 31.21 -25.80 5.86
CA ASP A 363 32.55 -25.39 6.32
C ASP A 363 32.61 -23.89 6.64
N ASN A 364 32.02 -23.03 5.79
CA ASN A 364 32.03 -21.57 6.00
C ASN A 364 30.85 -21.06 6.85
N ARG A 365 29.83 -21.89 7.09
CA ARG A 365 28.69 -21.61 7.97
C ARG A 365 28.44 -22.77 8.94
N MET A 366 29.49 -23.17 9.66
CA MET A 366 29.44 -24.24 10.66
C MET A 366 28.31 -24.04 11.68
N GLY A 367 27.57 -25.13 11.96
CA GLY A 367 26.44 -25.14 12.90
C GLY A 367 25.16 -24.47 12.37
N LYS A 368 25.26 -23.69 11.29
CA LYS A 368 24.14 -23.01 10.63
C LYS A 368 23.66 -23.76 9.39
N ILE A 369 24.58 -24.23 8.55
CA ILE A 369 24.31 -25.02 7.34
C ILE A 369 24.91 -26.41 7.49
N ARG A 370 24.20 -27.44 6.99
CA ARG A 370 24.59 -28.86 7.11
C ARG A 370 25.03 -29.51 5.81
N TYR A 371 24.77 -28.89 4.66
CA TYR A 371 25.18 -29.39 3.35
C TYR A 371 26.48 -28.71 2.90
N SER A 372 27.27 -29.44 2.11
CA SER A 372 28.51 -28.91 1.52
C SER A 372 28.41 -28.80 0.00
N LEU A 373 27.61 -29.68 -0.61
CA LEU A 373 27.41 -29.74 -2.05
C LEU A 373 25.97 -29.38 -2.40
N LYS A 374 25.78 -28.66 -3.51
CA LYS A 374 24.45 -28.28 -3.98
C LYS A 374 23.59 -29.52 -4.34
N SER A 375 24.20 -30.63 -4.74
CA SER A 375 23.50 -31.90 -5.01
C SER A 375 22.88 -32.56 -3.77
N GLU A 376 23.27 -32.14 -2.56
CA GLU A 376 22.66 -32.61 -1.30
C GLU A 376 21.37 -31.86 -0.96
N THR A 377 21.07 -30.80 -1.71
CA THR A 377 19.96 -29.87 -1.52
C THR A 377 18.93 -30.00 -2.63
N ASP A 378 17.72 -29.47 -2.39
CA ASP A 378 16.66 -29.39 -3.38
C ASP A 378 16.70 -28.06 -4.16
N HIS A 379 17.80 -27.30 -4.09
CA HIS A 379 17.92 -26.00 -4.77
C HIS A 379 17.82 -26.09 -6.30
N PHE A 380 17.97 -27.29 -6.88
CA PHE A 380 17.77 -27.54 -8.32
C PHE A 380 16.31 -27.85 -8.71
N GLU A 381 15.38 -27.93 -7.76
CA GLU A 381 14.00 -28.34 -8.03
C GLU A 381 13.32 -27.41 -9.05
N LEU A 382 13.57 -26.10 -8.98
CA LEU A 382 13.00 -25.16 -9.94
C LEU A 382 13.49 -25.44 -11.38
N ALA A 383 14.80 -25.59 -11.57
CA ALA A 383 15.38 -25.93 -12.86
C ALA A 383 14.90 -27.29 -13.39
N LYS A 384 14.77 -28.30 -12.50
CA LYS A 384 14.27 -29.64 -12.84
C LYS A 384 12.84 -29.60 -13.38
N VAL A 385 11.97 -28.77 -12.80
CA VAL A 385 10.58 -28.58 -13.24
C VAL A 385 10.48 -27.52 -14.36
N LYS A 386 11.61 -26.97 -14.83
CA LYS A 386 11.69 -25.92 -15.87
C LYS A 386 10.87 -24.68 -15.49
N THR A 387 10.96 -24.29 -14.22
CA THR A 387 10.32 -23.10 -13.66
C THR A 387 11.38 -22.20 -13.01
N TYR A 388 10.98 -20.98 -12.64
CA TYR A 388 11.84 -20.02 -11.98
C TYR A 388 11.12 -19.32 -10.84
N ALA A 389 11.86 -18.70 -9.93
CA ALA A 389 11.29 -18.01 -8.78
C ALA A 389 10.68 -16.66 -9.21
N LEU A 390 9.47 -16.38 -8.77
CA LEU A 390 8.82 -15.07 -8.88
C LEU A 390 8.99 -14.24 -7.61
N ALA A 391 9.03 -14.87 -6.44
CA ALA A 391 9.21 -14.18 -5.16
C ALA A 391 10.01 -15.03 -4.16
N LEU A 392 10.81 -14.36 -3.34
CA LEU A 392 11.54 -14.94 -2.22
C LEU A 392 11.14 -14.25 -0.91
N ALA A 393 10.93 -15.03 0.15
CA ALA A 393 10.76 -14.52 1.50
C ALA A 393 11.53 -15.39 2.50
N VAL A 394 12.29 -14.73 3.37
CA VAL A 394 13.04 -15.39 4.45
C VAL A 394 12.27 -15.20 5.74
N ALA A 395 12.10 -16.28 6.51
CA ALA A 395 11.50 -16.20 7.84
C ALA A 395 12.43 -15.42 8.80
N PRO A 396 11.89 -14.56 9.70
CA PRO A 396 12.71 -13.79 10.64
C PRO A 396 13.65 -14.62 11.53
N ASP A 397 13.30 -15.87 11.84
CA ASP A 397 14.16 -16.82 12.56
C ASP A 397 15.31 -17.41 11.71
N GLY A 398 15.33 -17.09 10.42
CA GLY A 398 16.31 -17.53 9.41
C GLY A 398 16.23 -19.02 9.05
N GLN A 399 15.23 -19.77 9.54
CA GLN A 399 15.16 -21.22 9.36
C GLN A 399 14.52 -21.61 8.03
N LEU A 400 13.57 -20.81 7.55
CA LEU A 400 12.75 -21.12 6.37
C LEU A 400 12.95 -20.08 5.26
N LEU A 401 12.96 -20.58 4.03
CA LEU A 401 12.90 -19.81 2.79
C LEU A 401 11.63 -20.20 2.04
N ALA A 402 10.75 -19.24 1.80
CA ALA A 402 9.60 -19.41 0.92
C ALA A 402 9.94 -18.94 -0.49
N VAL A 403 9.67 -19.80 -1.48
CA VAL A 403 9.89 -19.54 -2.91
C VAL A 403 8.58 -19.72 -3.65
N LEU A 404 8.01 -18.63 -4.16
CA LEU A 404 6.88 -18.69 -5.09
C LEU A 404 7.45 -18.80 -6.50
N SER A 405 7.05 -19.84 -7.21
CA SER A 405 7.56 -20.16 -8.54
C SER A 405 6.56 -19.80 -9.64
N ALA A 406 7.05 -19.69 -10.88
CA ALA A 406 6.23 -19.36 -12.03
C ALA A 406 5.16 -20.42 -12.36
N ASP A 407 5.33 -21.66 -11.92
CA ASP A 407 4.35 -22.75 -12.02
C ASP A 407 3.21 -22.65 -10.99
N SER A 408 3.02 -21.45 -10.39
CA SER A 408 2.04 -21.19 -9.33
C SER A 408 2.15 -22.17 -8.16
N THR A 409 3.37 -22.58 -7.84
CA THR A 409 3.68 -23.44 -6.70
C THR A 409 4.59 -22.72 -5.73
N LEU A 410 4.22 -22.78 -4.46
CA LEU A 410 4.97 -22.21 -3.36
C LEU A 410 5.73 -23.32 -2.62
N ARG A 411 7.05 -23.23 -2.62
CA ARG A 411 7.96 -24.21 -2.03
C ARG A 411 8.63 -23.61 -0.80
N ILE A 412 8.55 -24.30 0.33
CA ILE A 412 9.20 -23.89 1.57
C ILE A 412 10.47 -24.73 1.75
N PHE A 413 11.62 -24.10 1.72
CA PHE A 413 12.92 -24.72 1.97
C PHE A 413 13.36 -24.49 3.41
N ARG A 414 14.11 -25.45 3.96
CA ARG A 414 14.81 -25.27 5.23
C ARG A 414 16.25 -24.85 4.95
N PHE A 415 16.68 -23.69 5.45
CA PHE A 415 18.04 -23.18 5.22
C PHE A 415 19.14 -24.13 5.71
N THR A 416 18.91 -24.80 6.85
CA THR A 416 19.92 -25.67 7.46
C THR A 416 20.25 -26.89 6.61
N THR A 417 19.28 -27.45 5.88
CA THR A 417 19.45 -28.66 5.06
C THR A 417 19.37 -28.41 3.56
N GLY A 418 18.87 -27.25 3.13
CA GLY A 418 18.62 -26.94 1.71
C GLY A 418 17.50 -27.77 1.09
N LYS A 419 16.74 -28.52 1.90
CA LYS A 419 15.67 -29.41 1.44
C LYS A 419 14.30 -28.74 1.51
N ILE A 420 13.39 -29.15 0.63
CA ILE A 420 12.00 -28.74 0.65
C ILE A 420 11.32 -29.37 1.87
N ALA A 421 10.74 -28.52 2.70
CA ALA A 421 9.95 -28.91 3.85
C ALA A 421 8.45 -29.02 3.50
N LYS A 422 7.93 -28.12 2.67
CA LYS A 422 6.49 -28.06 2.30
C LYS A 422 6.28 -27.54 0.89
N VAL A 423 5.18 -27.99 0.27
CA VAL A 423 4.75 -27.53 -1.06
C VAL A 423 3.26 -27.15 -1.01
N TYR A 424 2.97 -25.94 -1.47
CA TYR A 424 1.62 -25.39 -1.59
C TYR A 424 1.32 -25.15 -3.06
N LEU A 425 0.31 -25.84 -3.59
CA LEU A 425 -0.17 -25.59 -4.95
C LEU A 425 -1.15 -24.44 -4.96
N GLU A 426 -0.91 -23.46 -5.82
CA GLU A 426 -1.78 -22.32 -6.10
C GLU A 426 -2.16 -22.29 -7.58
N THR A 427 -2.14 -23.46 -8.23
CA THR A 427 -2.52 -23.63 -9.64
C THR A 427 -4.01 -23.45 -9.84
N VAL A 428 -4.40 -23.05 -11.06
CA VAL A 428 -5.81 -22.96 -11.47
C VAL A 428 -6.53 -24.30 -11.27
N ASP A 429 -5.93 -25.40 -11.70
CA ASP A 429 -6.50 -26.75 -11.58
C ASP A 429 -6.79 -27.15 -10.13
N MET A 430 -5.93 -26.72 -9.19
CA MET A 430 -6.15 -26.95 -7.76
C MET A 430 -7.42 -26.23 -7.29
N TYR A 431 -7.61 -24.99 -7.75
CA TYR A 431 -8.79 -24.21 -7.40
C TYR A 431 -10.07 -24.75 -8.05
N GLU A 432 -10.03 -25.19 -9.30
CA GLU A 432 -11.15 -25.86 -9.97
C GLU A 432 -11.56 -27.14 -9.23
N THR A 433 -10.57 -27.96 -8.86
CA THR A 433 -10.81 -29.17 -8.05
C THR A 433 -11.39 -28.82 -6.68
N ALA A 434 -10.89 -27.75 -6.05
CA ALA A 434 -11.37 -27.30 -4.75
C ALA A 434 -12.81 -26.78 -4.77
N GLN A 435 -13.30 -26.22 -5.88
CA GLN A 435 -14.71 -25.81 -6.02
C GLN A 435 -15.66 -27.02 -5.90
N ASN A 436 -15.24 -28.18 -6.40
CA ASN A 436 -16.04 -29.40 -6.40
C ASN A 436 -15.93 -30.20 -5.09
N ASP A 437 -14.96 -29.88 -4.22
CA ASP A 437 -14.72 -30.59 -2.97
C ASP A 437 -15.48 -29.93 -1.80
N PRO A 438 -16.47 -30.63 -1.19
CA PRO A 438 -17.21 -30.12 -0.03
C PRO A 438 -16.33 -29.82 1.20
N GLN A 439 -15.19 -30.50 1.34
CA GLN A 439 -14.27 -30.31 2.46
C GLN A 439 -13.45 -29.01 2.32
N ARG A 440 -13.34 -28.46 1.11
CA ARG A 440 -12.57 -27.24 0.81
C ARG A 440 -13.43 -25.99 0.69
N ARG A 441 -14.55 -25.94 1.41
CA ARG A 441 -15.51 -24.82 1.38
C ARG A 441 -14.91 -23.44 1.64
N ALA A 442 -13.80 -23.35 2.37
CA ALA A 442 -13.08 -22.09 2.57
C ALA A 442 -12.57 -21.47 1.25
N LEU A 443 -12.29 -22.29 0.24
CA LEU A 443 -11.82 -21.90 -1.08
C LEU A 443 -12.96 -21.63 -2.08
N HIS A 444 -14.21 -21.98 -1.72
CA HIS A 444 -15.34 -21.81 -2.62
C HIS A 444 -15.63 -20.33 -2.88
N VAL A 445 -15.96 -20.01 -4.12
CA VAL A 445 -16.44 -18.69 -4.56
C VAL A 445 -17.62 -18.87 -5.50
N ASP A 446 -18.37 -17.80 -5.73
CA ASP A 446 -19.44 -17.79 -6.72
C ASP A 446 -18.90 -18.09 -8.12
N ALA A 447 -19.69 -18.76 -8.97
CA ALA A 447 -19.25 -19.19 -10.29
C ALA A 447 -18.82 -18.00 -11.18
N LEU A 448 -19.56 -16.88 -11.16
CA LEU A 448 -19.22 -15.69 -11.94
C LEU A 448 -17.92 -15.04 -11.42
N ASP A 449 -17.77 -14.97 -10.10
CA ASP A 449 -16.53 -14.48 -9.48
C ASP A 449 -15.34 -15.37 -9.82
N PHE A 450 -15.52 -16.69 -9.84
CA PHE A 450 -14.48 -17.64 -10.20
C PHE A 450 -14.01 -17.45 -11.65
N GLU A 451 -14.95 -17.30 -12.60
CA GLU A 451 -14.62 -17.06 -14.01
C GLU A 451 -13.88 -15.73 -14.21
N HIS A 452 -14.30 -14.67 -13.51
CA HIS A 452 -13.61 -13.38 -13.55
C HIS A 452 -12.17 -13.48 -13.03
N ARG A 453 -11.94 -14.19 -11.92
CA ARG A 453 -10.61 -14.44 -11.38
C ARG A 453 -9.76 -15.31 -12.30
N LEU A 454 -10.37 -16.29 -12.97
CA LEU A 454 -9.70 -17.15 -13.93
C LEU A 454 -9.22 -16.36 -15.15
N ALA A 455 -10.05 -15.43 -15.65
CA ALA A 455 -9.66 -14.51 -16.71
C ALA A 455 -8.49 -13.61 -16.27
N ALA A 456 -8.54 -13.06 -15.06
CA ALA A 456 -7.46 -12.24 -14.51
C ALA A 456 -6.14 -13.04 -14.37
N GLU A 457 -6.19 -14.30 -13.94
CA GLU A 457 -4.99 -15.14 -13.80
C GLU A 457 -4.38 -15.50 -15.17
N LYS A 458 -5.21 -15.79 -16.17
CA LYS A 458 -4.76 -16.02 -17.55
C LYS A 458 -4.08 -14.77 -18.12
N GLU A 459 -4.61 -13.59 -17.85
CA GLU A 459 -3.99 -12.34 -18.29
C GLU A 459 -2.68 -12.06 -17.54
N LEU A 460 -2.67 -12.19 -16.21
CA LEU A 460 -1.49 -12.01 -15.37
C LEU A 460 -0.34 -12.92 -15.81
N SER A 461 -0.63 -14.17 -16.21
CA SER A 461 0.40 -15.13 -16.63
C SER A 461 1.29 -14.63 -17.78
N LYS A 462 0.76 -13.74 -18.63
CA LYS A 462 1.44 -13.14 -19.78
C LYS A 462 1.90 -11.70 -19.53
N ALA A 463 1.44 -11.08 -18.45
CA ALA A 463 1.71 -9.67 -18.17
C ALA A 463 3.06 -9.46 -17.48
N ARG A 464 3.68 -8.30 -17.70
CA ARG A 464 4.92 -7.90 -17.03
C ARG A 464 4.77 -7.84 -15.51
N GLY A 465 3.57 -7.50 -15.04
CA GLY A 465 3.25 -7.42 -13.61
C GLY A 465 3.35 -8.73 -12.83
N ARG A 466 3.43 -9.88 -13.52
CA ARG A 466 3.68 -11.18 -12.89
C ARG A 466 4.94 -11.22 -12.03
N ALA A 467 5.96 -10.45 -12.42
CA ALA A 467 7.24 -10.37 -11.72
C ALA A 467 7.19 -9.54 -10.43
N TRP A 468 6.11 -8.80 -10.18
CA TRP A 468 5.96 -7.94 -9.00
C TRP A 468 5.35 -8.65 -7.78
N GLN A 469 5.16 -9.96 -7.87
CA GLN A 469 4.62 -10.73 -6.75
C GLN A 469 5.62 -10.76 -5.61
N THR A 470 5.15 -10.56 -4.39
CA THR A 470 5.98 -10.66 -3.18
C THR A 470 5.26 -11.42 -2.09
N MET A 471 6.02 -11.85 -1.08
CA MET A 471 5.51 -12.56 0.09
C MET A 471 6.24 -12.09 1.33
N SER A 472 5.64 -12.30 2.50
CA SER A 472 6.24 -11.92 3.77
C SER A 472 5.84 -12.89 4.87
N PHE A 473 6.80 -13.23 5.74
CA PHE A 473 6.51 -13.90 7.00
C PHE A 473 6.11 -12.87 8.05
N ASP A 474 5.31 -13.31 9.02
CA ASP A 474 5.09 -12.56 10.24
C ASP A 474 6.33 -12.59 11.16
N GLU A 475 6.39 -11.70 12.14
CA GLU A 475 7.49 -11.62 13.10
C GLU A 475 7.74 -12.92 13.86
N SER A 476 6.70 -13.74 14.11
CA SER A 476 6.85 -15.03 14.79
C SER A 476 7.42 -16.14 13.92
N SER A 477 7.61 -15.91 12.61
CA SER A 477 8.07 -16.90 11.62
C SER A 477 7.14 -18.11 11.44
N ASN A 478 5.91 -18.04 11.96
CA ASN A 478 4.96 -19.16 11.88
C ASN A 478 3.99 -18.99 10.71
N PHE A 479 3.64 -17.75 10.39
CA PHE A 479 2.65 -17.40 9.38
C PHE A 479 3.34 -16.83 8.16
N LEU A 480 2.98 -17.38 7.01
CA LEU A 480 3.34 -16.85 5.70
C LEU A 480 2.13 -16.14 5.11
N VAL A 481 2.35 -14.91 4.68
CA VAL A 481 1.35 -14.05 4.03
C VAL A 481 1.74 -13.90 2.57
N TYR A 482 0.86 -14.31 1.66
CA TYR A 482 1.13 -14.27 0.23
C TYR A 482 -0.14 -14.04 -0.60
N PRO A 483 -0.04 -13.36 -1.74
CA PRO A 483 -1.13 -13.19 -2.69
C PRO A 483 -1.49 -14.50 -3.39
N SER A 484 -2.75 -14.68 -3.72
CA SER A 484 -3.26 -15.82 -4.48
C SER A 484 -4.47 -15.40 -5.33
N MET A 485 -4.98 -16.30 -6.17
CA MET A 485 -6.15 -16.05 -7.03
C MET A 485 -7.39 -15.57 -6.24
N LEU A 486 -7.57 -16.05 -5.00
CA LEU A 486 -8.74 -15.73 -4.17
C LEU A 486 -8.58 -14.45 -3.34
N GLY A 487 -7.35 -13.95 -3.16
CA GLY A 487 -7.06 -12.88 -2.20
C GLY A 487 -5.66 -13.06 -1.62
N ILE A 488 -5.44 -12.58 -0.40
CA ILE A 488 -4.17 -12.75 0.32
C ILE A 488 -4.37 -13.85 1.35
N LYS A 489 -3.62 -14.94 1.21
CA LYS A 489 -3.66 -16.10 2.11
C LYS A 489 -2.70 -15.89 3.27
N ILE A 490 -3.16 -16.26 4.46
CA ILE A 490 -2.36 -16.37 5.68
C ILE A 490 -2.33 -17.84 6.07
N VAL A 491 -1.16 -18.47 5.95
CA VAL A 491 -0.97 -19.90 6.20
C VAL A 491 0.00 -20.09 7.36
N ASN A 492 -0.37 -20.94 8.33
CA ASN A 492 0.54 -21.41 9.35
C ASN A 492 1.44 -22.49 8.73
N VAL A 493 2.70 -22.14 8.49
CA VAL A 493 3.68 -23.00 7.83
C VAL A 493 4.13 -24.12 8.77
N LYS A 494 4.04 -23.97 10.09
CA LYS A 494 4.37 -25.06 11.02
C LYS A 494 3.28 -26.12 11.04
N ASP A 495 2.03 -25.70 11.18
CA ASP A 495 0.89 -26.61 11.35
C ASP A 495 0.21 -27.02 10.04
N ASN A 496 0.75 -26.54 8.91
CA ASN A 496 0.23 -26.81 7.57
C ASN A 496 -1.26 -26.44 7.43
N ARG A 497 -1.64 -25.27 7.91
CA ARG A 497 -3.05 -24.88 8.01
C ARG A 497 -3.32 -23.52 7.39
N LEU A 498 -4.34 -23.46 6.54
CA LEU A 498 -4.85 -22.19 6.04
C LEU A 498 -5.59 -21.50 7.20
N CYS A 499 -5.09 -20.35 7.63
CA CYS A 499 -5.66 -19.63 8.77
C CYS A 499 -6.75 -18.66 8.32
N ARG A 500 -6.48 -17.88 7.27
CA ARG A 500 -7.40 -16.86 6.74
C ARG A 500 -7.11 -16.55 5.28
N ILE A 501 -8.13 -16.05 4.59
CA ILE A 501 -8.01 -15.36 3.30
C ILE A 501 -8.59 -13.96 3.48
N ILE A 502 -7.76 -12.92 3.32
CA ILE A 502 -8.22 -11.52 3.31
C ILE A 502 -8.28 -11.02 1.86
N GLY A 503 -9.06 -10.00 1.60
CA GLY A 503 -9.33 -9.50 0.25
C GLY A 503 -10.25 -10.39 -0.59
N LYS A 504 -10.79 -11.48 -0.03
CA LYS A 504 -11.68 -12.40 -0.75
C LYS A 504 -12.95 -11.72 -1.29
N PRO A 505 -13.64 -10.83 -0.54
CA PRO A 505 -14.80 -10.08 -1.05
C PRO A 505 -14.47 -9.00 -2.11
N GLU A 506 -13.19 -8.80 -2.45
CA GLU A 506 -12.76 -7.80 -3.44
C GLU A 506 -12.62 -8.46 -4.83
N HIS A 507 -13.76 -8.82 -5.42
CA HIS A 507 -13.86 -9.60 -6.67
C HIS A 507 -13.10 -9.00 -7.87
N SER A 508 -12.89 -7.68 -7.89
CA SER A 508 -12.17 -6.96 -8.95
C SER A 508 -10.65 -6.88 -8.74
N LEU A 509 -10.13 -7.37 -7.61
CA LEU A 509 -8.72 -7.19 -7.23
C LEU A 509 -7.96 -8.52 -7.22
N ARG A 510 -6.94 -8.60 -8.07
CA ARG A 510 -5.88 -9.63 -7.99
C ARG A 510 -4.64 -9.02 -7.36
N PHE A 511 -4.44 -9.25 -6.07
CA PHE A 511 -3.29 -8.71 -5.33
C PHE A 511 -1.96 -9.29 -5.83
N LEU A 512 -0.87 -8.52 -5.81
CA LEU A 512 0.45 -8.93 -6.31
C LEU A 512 1.58 -8.74 -5.28
N ALA A 513 1.96 -7.51 -4.95
CA ALA A 513 2.95 -7.29 -3.90
C ALA A 513 2.24 -7.24 -2.54
N VAL A 514 2.82 -7.87 -1.52
CA VAL A 514 2.38 -7.82 -0.12
C VAL A 514 3.57 -7.55 0.79
N ALA A 515 3.35 -6.69 1.79
CA ALA A 515 4.25 -6.57 2.94
C ALA A 515 3.45 -6.55 4.26
N VAL A 516 4.06 -7.09 5.31
CA VAL A 516 3.49 -7.12 6.66
C VAL A 516 4.26 -6.13 7.52
N TYR A 517 3.54 -5.14 8.06
CA TYR A 517 4.04 -4.25 9.10
C TYR A 517 3.49 -4.72 10.46
N GLN A 518 4.37 -4.90 11.44
CA GLN A 518 4.00 -5.23 12.82
C GLN A 518 4.79 -4.33 13.75
N ALA A 519 4.09 -3.46 14.49
CA ALA A 519 4.72 -2.58 15.46
C ALA A 519 5.38 -3.41 16.57
N LYS A 520 6.71 -3.46 16.62
CA LYS A 520 7.39 -4.05 17.77
C LYS A 520 7.12 -3.18 18.99
N ALA A 521 6.76 -3.79 20.11
CA ALA A 521 6.55 -3.07 21.37
C ALA A 521 7.88 -2.41 21.73
N GLN A 522 7.98 -1.09 21.49
CA GLN A 522 9.09 -0.33 22.03
C GLN A 522 8.97 -0.47 23.54
N LYS A 523 9.89 -1.20 24.17
CA LYS A 523 10.05 -1.18 25.61
C LYS A 523 10.37 0.26 25.99
N ARG A 524 9.37 1.09 26.24
CA ARG A 524 9.56 2.35 26.95
C ARG A 524 10.22 1.95 28.26
N LYS A 525 11.50 2.29 28.43
CA LYS A 525 12.12 2.23 29.76
C LYS A 525 11.22 3.11 30.62
N ALA A 526 10.52 2.51 31.57
CA ALA A 526 9.74 3.24 32.54
C ALA A 526 10.70 4.17 33.28
N THR A 527 10.72 5.45 32.93
CA THR A 527 11.36 6.47 33.76
C THR A 527 10.56 6.50 35.05
N THR A 528 11.11 5.88 36.09
CA THR A 528 10.53 5.85 37.42
C THR A 528 10.59 7.24 38.03
N THR A 529 9.66 8.13 37.68
CA THR A 529 9.33 9.25 38.56
C THR A 529 8.34 8.73 39.58
N VAL A 530 8.86 8.38 40.76
CA VAL A 530 8.06 8.12 41.96
C VAL A 530 7.38 9.44 42.35
N ILE A 531 6.12 9.61 41.97
CA ILE A 531 5.25 10.59 42.62
C ILE A 531 4.40 9.79 43.62
N LEU A 532 4.71 9.97 44.90
CA LEU A 532 3.89 9.48 46.00
C LEU A 532 2.53 10.19 45.96
N GLY A 533 1.48 9.45 45.63
CA GLY A 533 0.10 9.89 45.75
C GLY A 533 -0.85 8.70 45.70
N LYS A 534 -1.35 8.30 46.87
CA LYS A 534 -2.30 7.19 47.02
C LYS A 534 -3.63 7.52 46.33
N ASN A 535 -4.20 6.49 45.71
CA ASN A 535 -5.59 6.34 45.22
C ASN A 535 -5.91 6.84 43.80
N ALA A 536 -5.68 5.96 42.81
CA ALA A 536 -6.57 5.81 41.66
C ALA A 536 -6.75 4.32 41.38
N LYS A 537 -7.99 3.84 41.50
CA LYS A 537 -8.37 2.44 41.30
C LYS A 537 -8.38 2.14 39.80
N THR A 538 -7.57 1.16 39.39
CA THR A 538 -7.85 0.12 38.37
C THR A 538 -8.93 0.43 37.34
N GLN A 539 -8.57 1.16 36.28
CA GLN A 539 -9.30 1.09 35.00
C GLN A 539 -8.45 1.52 33.79
N GLU A 540 -7.17 1.13 33.69
CA GLU A 540 -6.32 1.56 32.54
C GLU A 540 -5.45 0.47 31.87
N ASN A 541 -5.46 -0.80 32.28
CA ASN A 541 -4.55 -1.80 31.68
C ASN A 541 -5.18 -2.78 30.65
N LYS A 542 -6.28 -2.42 29.97
CA LYS A 542 -6.90 -3.31 28.96
C LYS A 542 -6.63 -2.95 27.50
N GLU A 543 -6.11 -1.76 27.22
CA GLU A 543 -5.87 -1.29 25.84
C GLU A 543 -4.40 -1.38 25.40
N GLU A 544 -3.45 -1.54 26.32
CA GLU A 544 -1.99 -1.49 26.05
C GLU A 544 -1.41 -2.67 25.25
N SER A 545 -2.20 -3.63 24.74
CA SER A 545 -1.65 -4.82 24.06
C SER A 545 -2.14 -5.09 22.64
N ARG A 546 -2.84 -4.15 21.98
CA ARG A 546 -3.06 -4.27 20.53
C ARG A 546 -1.81 -3.76 19.82
N MET A 547 -1.03 -4.67 19.25
CA MET A 547 0.01 -4.28 18.30
C MET A 547 -0.66 -3.79 17.02
N ASP A 548 -0.30 -2.59 16.58
CA ASP A 548 -0.68 -2.06 15.28
C ASP A 548 0.00 -2.89 14.18
N SER A 549 -0.76 -3.83 13.62
CA SER A 549 -0.36 -4.62 12.47
C SER A 549 -1.10 -4.17 11.22
N VAL A 550 -0.39 -4.01 10.12
CA VAL A 550 -0.96 -3.63 8.83
C VAL A 550 -0.44 -4.58 7.76
N ILE A 551 -1.33 -5.12 6.94
CA ILE A 551 -0.96 -5.79 5.70
C ILE A 551 -1.21 -4.80 4.58
N VAL A 552 -0.18 -4.50 3.81
CA VAL A 552 -0.26 -3.61 2.66
C VAL A 552 -0.08 -4.42 1.38
N ALA A 553 -0.87 -4.11 0.35
CA ALA A 553 -0.86 -4.83 -0.90
C ALA A 553 -1.00 -3.92 -2.14
N SER A 554 -0.40 -4.33 -3.26
CA SER A 554 -0.72 -3.80 -4.60
C SER A 554 -1.64 -4.79 -5.34
N ALA A 555 -2.25 -4.34 -6.44
CA ALA A 555 -3.08 -5.20 -7.28
C ALA A 555 -2.78 -5.03 -8.78
N PHE A 556 -3.04 -6.10 -9.55
CA PHE A 556 -2.80 -6.16 -10.98
C PHE A 556 -3.59 -5.07 -11.74
N LYS A 557 -2.89 -4.30 -12.58
CA LYS A 557 -3.44 -3.16 -13.34
C LYS A 557 -4.12 -2.09 -12.49
N LYS A 558 -3.69 -1.94 -11.24
CA LYS A 558 -4.20 -0.90 -10.34
C LYS A 558 -3.06 0.04 -9.97
N ASN A 559 -3.31 1.33 -10.17
CA ASN A 559 -2.51 2.44 -9.65
C ASN A 559 -2.80 2.70 -8.16
N ARG A 560 -3.14 1.66 -7.38
CA ARG A 560 -3.55 1.79 -5.98
C ARG A 560 -2.80 0.84 -5.08
N VAL A 561 -2.53 1.33 -3.88
CA VAL A 561 -2.09 0.54 -2.73
C VAL A 561 -3.28 0.34 -1.79
N TYR A 562 -3.43 -0.87 -1.25
CA TYR A 562 -4.52 -1.29 -0.37
C TYR A 562 -3.96 -1.69 0.99
N PHE A 563 -4.56 -1.19 2.06
CA PHE A 563 -4.13 -1.45 3.43
C PHE A 563 -5.20 -2.20 4.19
N PHE A 564 -4.83 -3.28 4.87
CA PHE A 564 -5.69 -4.11 5.71
C PHE A 564 -5.27 -3.96 7.16
N THR A 565 -6.23 -3.73 8.05
CA THR A 565 -6.01 -3.54 9.49
C THR A 565 -6.88 -4.51 10.29
N ALA A 566 -6.69 -4.52 11.62
CA ALA A 566 -7.49 -5.31 12.55
C ALA A 566 -8.74 -4.58 13.06
N ASP A 567 -8.99 -3.35 12.62
CA ASP A 567 -10.11 -2.56 13.12
C ASP A 567 -11.32 -2.69 12.20
N SER A 568 -12.45 -3.09 12.79
CA SER A 568 -13.71 -3.23 12.08
C SER A 568 -14.17 -1.86 11.59
N GLN A 569 -14.44 -1.76 10.29
CA GLN A 569 -15.14 -0.61 9.72
C GLN A 569 -16.47 -0.43 10.45
N LYS A 570 -16.75 0.78 10.97
CA LYS A 570 -18.10 1.11 11.47
C LYS A 570 -19.05 1.03 10.27
N GLU A 571 -20.04 0.15 10.33
CA GLU A 571 -21.01 -0.10 9.26
C GLU A 571 -21.58 1.24 8.72
N GLY A 572 -21.48 1.46 7.41
CA GLY A 572 -21.95 2.67 6.72
C GLY A 572 -20.87 3.58 6.11
N LEU A 573 -19.58 3.22 6.20
CA LEU A 573 -18.44 4.03 5.73
C LEU A 573 -17.71 3.46 4.49
N VAL A 574 -18.32 2.52 3.76
CA VAL A 574 -17.68 1.81 2.62
C VAL A 574 -17.11 2.78 1.57
N ASP A 575 -17.74 3.94 1.35
CA ASP A 575 -17.28 4.91 0.34
C ASP A 575 -16.10 5.82 0.77
N LEU A 576 -15.63 5.78 2.03
CA LEU A 576 -14.41 6.51 2.46
C LEU A 576 -13.14 5.67 2.41
N ARG A 577 -13.28 4.44 1.94
CA ARG A 577 -12.18 3.49 1.87
C ARG A 577 -11.19 3.87 0.78
N ASP A 578 -11.66 4.44 -0.33
CA ASP A 578 -10.84 4.78 -1.49
C ASP A 578 -10.46 6.27 -1.47
N VAL A 579 -9.22 6.56 -1.11
CA VAL A 579 -8.71 7.93 -1.02
C VAL A 579 -8.16 8.37 -2.38
N PHE A 580 -8.68 9.48 -2.90
CA PHE A 580 -8.27 10.09 -4.16
C PHE A 580 -7.25 11.20 -3.93
N ASN A 581 -6.02 10.81 -3.56
CA ASN A 581 -4.90 11.72 -3.34
C ASN A 581 -4.14 12.09 -4.64
N GLU A 582 -4.56 11.58 -5.79
CA GLU A 582 -4.04 11.90 -7.13
C GLU A 582 -5.23 12.22 -8.06
N LYS A 583 -4.98 12.72 -9.27
CA LYS A 583 -6.05 12.84 -10.28
C LYS A 583 -6.30 11.46 -10.92
N PRO A 584 -7.55 10.94 -10.94
CA PRO A 584 -7.87 9.68 -11.62
C PRO A 584 -7.49 9.70 -13.10
N SER A 585 -7.17 8.53 -13.67
CA SER A 585 -6.95 8.40 -15.12
C SER A 585 -8.24 8.63 -15.90
N LYS A 586 -8.17 8.88 -17.22
CA LYS A 586 -9.37 9.04 -18.07
C LYS A 586 -10.26 7.79 -18.04
N GLU A 587 -9.66 6.60 -18.13
CA GLU A 587 -10.37 5.32 -18.03
C GLU A 587 -11.00 5.10 -16.65
N GLU A 588 -10.33 5.50 -15.57
CA GLU A 588 -10.91 5.46 -14.23
C GLU A 588 -12.01 6.49 -14.08
N GLN A 589 -11.86 7.67 -14.66
CA GLN A 589 -12.85 8.73 -14.67
C GLN A 589 -14.08 8.36 -15.51
N GLU A 590 -13.90 7.52 -16.54
CA GLU A 590 -14.95 6.87 -17.33
C GLU A 590 -15.57 5.66 -16.62
N ALA A 591 -14.80 4.88 -15.85
CA ALA A 591 -15.33 3.83 -14.98
C ALA A 591 -16.06 4.39 -13.73
N LEU A 592 -15.66 5.60 -13.31
CA LEU A 592 -16.35 6.47 -12.35
C LEU A 592 -17.48 7.27 -13.02
N ALA A 593 -17.56 7.29 -14.35
CA ALA A 593 -18.71 7.86 -15.04
C ALA A 593 -19.88 6.89 -14.83
N PRO A 594 -21.04 7.39 -14.41
CA PRO A 594 -22.15 6.53 -14.07
C PRO A 594 -22.58 5.74 -15.31
N SER A 595 -22.51 4.41 -15.22
CA SER A 595 -23.39 3.56 -16.03
C SER A 595 -24.82 4.04 -15.81
N ALA A 596 -25.59 4.13 -16.89
CA ALA A 596 -26.89 4.80 -16.95
C ALA A 596 -27.99 4.26 -16.01
N SER A 597 -27.66 3.35 -15.09
CA SER A 597 -28.50 2.81 -14.04
C SER A 597 -28.20 3.37 -12.63
N SER A 598 -27.21 4.25 -12.45
CA SER A 598 -26.97 4.92 -11.17
C SER A 598 -27.01 6.45 -11.33
N ALA A 599 -28.22 7.00 -11.41
CA ALA A 599 -28.47 8.44 -11.40
C ALA A 599 -28.34 9.02 -9.97
N ILE A 600 -27.27 8.69 -9.25
CA ILE A 600 -26.94 9.21 -7.91
C ILE A 600 -25.42 9.39 -7.82
N ALA A 601 -24.87 10.51 -8.32
CA ALA A 601 -23.64 11.14 -7.79
C ALA A 601 -23.20 12.37 -8.62
N PRO A 602 -23.62 13.56 -8.20
CA PRO A 602 -22.66 14.65 -7.92
C PRO A 602 -22.30 14.75 -6.42
N SER A 603 -23.05 14.05 -5.56
CA SER A 603 -23.01 14.16 -4.10
C SER A 603 -21.76 13.61 -3.40
N LEU A 604 -20.88 12.89 -4.12
CA LEU A 604 -19.70 12.23 -3.53
C LEU A 604 -18.46 13.14 -3.39
N ARG A 605 -18.52 14.40 -3.88
CA ARG A 605 -17.47 15.42 -3.64
C ARG A 605 -17.73 16.31 -2.42
N SER A 606 -18.91 16.18 -1.84
CA SER A 606 -19.39 16.98 -0.72
C SER A 606 -18.92 16.30 0.58
N GLY A 607 -18.04 16.95 1.35
CA GLY A 607 -17.43 16.35 2.54
C GLY A 607 -18.46 15.86 3.57
N ARG A 608 -18.13 14.81 4.32
CA ARG A 608 -19.04 14.20 5.31
C ARG A 608 -18.95 14.85 6.68
N THR A 609 -17.84 15.54 6.95
CA THR A 609 -17.62 16.28 8.20
C THR A 609 -16.94 17.61 7.91
N ALA A 610 -17.11 18.58 8.80
CA ALA A 610 -16.36 19.82 8.75
C ALA A 610 -16.05 20.31 10.16
N THR A 611 -14.92 20.98 10.32
CA THR A 611 -14.56 21.68 11.56
C THR A 611 -14.61 23.17 11.29
N ILE A 612 -15.47 23.88 12.03
CA ILE A 612 -15.59 25.33 12.01
C ILE A 612 -14.69 25.88 13.11
N PHE A 613 -13.58 26.51 12.73
CA PHE A 613 -12.69 27.20 13.67
C PHE A 613 -13.27 28.59 13.96
N THR A 614 -13.49 28.93 15.22
CA THR A 614 -14.02 30.25 15.62
C THR A 614 -13.09 30.95 16.61
N THR A 615 -13.32 32.24 16.84
CA THR A 615 -12.61 32.98 17.91
C THR A 615 -12.93 32.50 19.33
N MET A 616 -13.93 31.63 19.50
CA MET A 616 -14.39 31.14 20.79
C MET A 616 -14.10 29.66 21.05
N GLY A 617 -13.58 28.94 20.04
CA GLY A 617 -13.30 27.50 20.04
C GLY A 617 -13.70 26.81 18.72
N ASP A 618 -13.56 25.50 18.66
CA ASP A 618 -13.80 24.72 17.45
C ASP A 618 -15.14 23.99 17.53
N ILE A 619 -15.90 23.98 16.42
CA ILE A 619 -17.18 23.29 16.30
C ILE A 619 -17.06 22.22 15.23
N PHE A 620 -17.14 20.95 15.62
CA PHE A 620 -17.10 19.82 14.70
C PHE A 620 -18.52 19.43 14.30
N ILE A 621 -18.78 19.40 12.99
CA ILE A 621 -20.10 19.09 12.42
C ILE A 621 -20.04 17.86 11.51
N ARG A 622 -21.06 17.02 11.61
CA ARG A 622 -21.37 15.96 10.65
C ARG A 622 -22.37 16.50 9.63
N LEU A 623 -22.12 16.24 8.35
CA LEU A 623 -22.93 16.70 7.22
C LEU A 623 -23.78 15.55 6.65
N PHE A 624 -24.85 15.89 5.91
CA PHE A 624 -25.82 14.94 5.35
C PHE A 624 -25.87 14.95 3.81
N PRO A 625 -24.76 14.65 3.11
CA PRO A 625 -24.66 14.78 1.66
C PRO A 625 -25.56 13.82 0.87
N GLN A 626 -26.10 12.78 1.49
CA GLN A 626 -27.05 11.88 0.81
C GLN A 626 -28.46 12.46 0.79
N GLU A 627 -28.87 13.09 1.87
CA GLU A 627 -30.20 13.66 2.04
C GLU A 627 -30.33 15.07 1.44
N CYS A 628 -29.26 15.86 1.47
CA CYS A 628 -29.23 17.25 0.97
C CYS A 628 -27.93 17.52 0.15
N PRO A 629 -27.78 16.85 -1.00
CA PRO A 629 -26.56 16.88 -1.79
C PRO A 629 -26.15 18.28 -2.25
N LYS A 630 -27.08 19.11 -2.74
CA LYS A 630 -26.76 20.46 -3.21
C LYS A 630 -26.35 21.38 -2.06
N THR A 631 -27.04 21.28 -0.94
CA THR A 631 -26.75 22.08 0.25
C THR A 631 -25.36 21.78 0.80
N VAL A 632 -25.01 20.50 0.91
CA VAL A 632 -23.68 20.10 1.40
C VAL A 632 -22.59 20.42 0.37
N GLU A 633 -22.88 20.32 -0.94
CA GLU A 633 -21.96 20.75 -1.99
C GLU A 633 -21.65 22.25 -1.90
N ASN A 634 -22.70 23.07 -1.79
CA ASN A 634 -22.61 24.52 -1.62
C ASN A 634 -21.78 24.88 -0.38
N PHE A 635 -22.13 24.30 0.78
CA PHE A 635 -21.41 24.53 2.02
C PHE A 635 -19.92 24.12 1.93
N CYS A 636 -19.64 22.91 1.44
CA CYS A 636 -18.27 22.40 1.37
C CYS A 636 -17.40 23.17 0.37
N THR A 637 -17.98 23.60 -0.74
CA THR A 637 -17.26 24.33 -1.78
C THR A 637 -16.94 25.75 -1.31
N HIS A 638 -17.90 26.46 -0.70
CA HIS A 638 -17.64 27.75 -0.05
C HIS A 638 -16.57 27.64 1.04
N ALA A 639 -16.63 26.61 1.88
CA ALA A 639 -15.60 26.35 2.90
C ALA A 639 -14.19 26.17 2.28
N ARG A 640 -14.06 25.35 1.24
CA ARG A 640 -12.76 25.11 0.58
C ARG A 640 -12.21 26.33 -0.15
N ASN A 641 -13.10 27.18 -0.67
CA ASN A 641 -12.73 28.42 -1.33
C ASN A 641 -12.37 29.55 -0.35
N GLY A 642 -12.45 29.30 0.97
CA GLY A 642 -12.23 30.31 2.00
C GLY A 642 -13.34 31.37 2.04
N TYR A 643 -14.51 31.11 1.42
CA TYR A 643 -15.61 32.08 1.34
C TYR A 643 -16.16 32.46 2.73
N TYR A 644 -16.11 31.53 3.68
CA TYR A 644 -16.55 31.78 5.05
C TYR A 644 -15.46 32.36 5.95
N ASP A 645 -14.22 32.47 5.48
CA ASP A 645 -13.11 32.92 6.30
C ASP A 645 -13.36 34.36 6.76
N GLN A 646 -13.23 34.59 8.06
CA GLN A 646 -13.51 35.86 8.75
C GLN A 646 -14.98 36.31 8.80
N CYS A 647 -15.95 35.51 8.31
CA CYS A 647 -17.37 35.83 8.48
C CYS A 647 -17.76 35.92 9.95
N ILE A 648 -18.61 36.88 10.30
CA ILE A 648 -19.06 37.07 11.69
C ILE A 648 -20.36 36.31 11.95
N PHE A 649 -20.56 35.90 13.21
CA PHE A 649 -21.88 35.53 13.70
C PHE A 649 -22.71 36.80 13.86
N HIS A 650 -23.36 37.25 12.78
CA HIS A 650 -24.05 38.53 12.71
C HIS A 650 -25.38 38.54 13.47
N ARG A 651 -25.90 37.35 13.84
CA ARG A 651 -27.15 37.22 14.60
C ARG A 651 -27.06 36.04 15.58
N VAL A 652 -27.30 36.32 16.86
CA VAL A 652 -27.22 35.37 17.97
C VAL A 652 -28.43 35.56 18.88
N ILE A 653 -29.32 34.57 18.95
CA ILE A 653 -30.53 34.63 19.76
C ILE A 653 -30.47 33.55 20.82
N LYS A 654 -30.37 33.98 22.09
CA LYS A 654 -30.32 33.08 23.24
C LYS A 654 -31.60 32.25 23.35
N GLY A 655 -31.43 30.94 23.54
CA GLY A 655 -32.51 29.96 23.57
C GLY A 655 -33.09 29.65 22.18
N PHE A 656 -32.38 29.98 21.10
CA PHE A 656 -32.85 29.73 19.74
C PHE A 656 -31.73 29.26 18.80
N MET A 657 -30.85 30.13 18.34
CA MET A 657 -29.84 29.81 17.33
C MET A 657 -28.70 30.84 17.24
N ILE A 658 -27.59 30.43 16.63
CA ILE A 658 -26.48 31.28 16.19
C ILE A 658 -26.35 31.22 14.66
N GLN A 659 -26.31 32.37 13.99
CA GLN A 659 -26.33 32.47 12.52
C GLN A 659 -25.08 33.17 11.98
N THR A 660 -24.56 32.66 10.86
CA THR A 660 -23.34 33.14 10.18
C THR A 660 -23.44 32.86 8.66
N GLY A 661 -22.34 33.03 7.93
CA GLY A 661 -22.25 32.73 6.50
C GLY A 661 -22.66 33.87 5.57
N ASP A 662 -22.79 35.09 6.10
CA ASP A 662 -22.97 36.32 5.33
C ASP A 662 -21.62 37.08 5.25
N PRO A 663 -21.04 37.27 4.05
CA PRO A 663 -19.82 38.06 3.86
C PRO A 663 -19.94 39.54 4.28
N ASN A 664 -21.15 40.11 4.21
CA ASN A 664 -21.39 41.51 4.59
C ASN A 664 -21.56 41.67 6.11
N GLY A 665 -21.96 40.59 6.80
CA GLY A 665 -22.14 40.58 8.26
C GLY A 665 -23.34 41.38 8.76
N ASP A 666 -24.35 41.61 7.92
CA ASP A 666 -25.58 42.34 8.22
C ASP A 666 -26.87 41.53 7.99
N GLY A 667 -26.73 40.29 7.51
CA GLY A 667 -27.81 39.35 7.22
C GLY A 667 -28.42 39.51 5.83
N THR A 668 -27.96 40.46 5.02
CA THR A 668 -28.53 40.75 3.68
C THR A 668 -27.74 40.14 2.53
N GLY A 669 -26.49 39.74 2.77
CA GLY A 669 -25.59 39.23 1.75
C GLY A 669 -25.50 37.70 1.69
N GLY A 670 -24.73 37.23 0.71
CA GLY A 670 -24.43 35.82 0.53
C GLY A 670 -25.15 35.18 -0.64
N GLU A 671 -24.42 34.49 -1.51
CA GLU A 671 -24.95 33.76 -2.66
C GLU A 671 -24.48 32.31 -2.64
N SER A 672 -25.16 31.43 -3.36
CA SER A 672 -24.67 30.06 -3.55
C SER A 672 -23.45 30.01 -4.46
N ILE A 673 -22.78 28.86 -4.51
CA ILE A 673 -21.67 28.61 -5.44
C ILE A 673 -22.07 28.69 -6.93
N TRP A 674 -23.37 28.77 -7.22
CA TRP A 674 -23.92 28.91 -8.56
C TRP A 674 -24.29 30.36 -8.92
N GLY A 675 -23.98 31.34 -8.07
CA GLY A 675 -24.18 32.78 -8.35
C GLY A 675 -25.61 33.28 -8.15
N GLY A 676 -26.37 32.64 -7.25
CA GLY A 676 -27.76 32.99 -6.93
C GLY A 676 -28.35 32.08 -5.85
N ASP A 677 -29.68 32.05 -5.74
CA ASP A 677 -30.39 31.16 -4.81
C ASP A 677 -30.52 29.72 -5.35
N PHE A 678 -30.64 28.74 -4.45
CA PHE A 678 -30.95 27.35 -4.79
C PHE A 678 -32.08 26.74 -3.93
N GLU A 679 -32.61 25.61 -4.40
CA GLU A 679 -33.80 24.97 -3.83
C GLU A 679 -33.61 24.41 -2.40
N ASP A 680 -34.72 24.18 -1.69
CA ASP A 680 -34.73 23.47 -0.42
C ASP A 680 -34.64 21.95 -0.58
N GLU A 681 -33.91 21.27 0.30
CA GLU A 681 -33.74 19.82 0.31
C GLU A 681 -34.27 19.20 1.61
N PHE A 682 -35.60 19.12 1.73
CA PHE A 682 -36.24 18.54 2.92
C PHE A 682 -36.23 17.01 2.89
N HIS A 683 -35.81 16.40 4.00
CA HIS A 683 -35.79 14.95 4.15
C HIS A 683 -36.52 14.51 5.43
N ARG A 684 -37.36 13.47 5.36
CA ARG A 684 -38.22 13.03 6.49
C ARG A 684 -37.46 12.68 7.77
N ALA A 685 -36.22 12.20 7.61
CA ALA A 685 -35.35 11.82 8.72
C ALA A 685 -34.60 13.02 9.35
N LEU A 686 -34.59 14.18 8.67
CA LEU A 686 -33.85 15.36 9.09
C LEU A 686 -34.83 16.41 9.61
N LYS A 687 -34.77 16.65 10.92
CA LYS A 687 -35.63 17.56 11.65
C LYS A 687 -34.84 18.33 12.70
N HIS A 688 -35.39 19.46 13.13
CA HIS A 688 -34.93 20.26 14.26
C HIS A 688 -35.45 19.66 15.59
N ASP A 689 -35.37 18.33 15.72
CA ASP A 689 -35.88 17.55 16.86
C ASP A 689 -34.99 17.66 18.11
N ARG A 690 -33.79 18.24 17.97
CA ARG A 690 -32.77 18.35 19.02
C ARG A 690 -31.92 19.62 18.83
N PRO A 691 -31.30 20.13 19.90
CA PRO A 691 -30.35 21.24 19.80
C PRO A 691 -29.14 20.85 18.93
N PHE A 692 -28.39 21.87 18.51
CA PHE A 692 -27.17 21.75 17.71
C PHE A 692 -27.40 21.18 16.30
N THR A 693 -28.57 21.47 15.73
CA THR A 693 -28.89 21.16 14.34
C THR A 693 -28.40 22.30 13.44
N VAL A 694 -27.71 21.96 12.35
CA VAL A 694 -27.17 22.92 11.37
C VAL A 694 -28.10 22.99 10.17
N SER A 695 -28.55 24.19 9.81
CA SER A 695 -29.55 24.39 8.76
C SER A 695 -29.32 25.68 7.98
N MET A 696 -29.73 25.71 6.71
CA MET A 696 -29.62 26.89 5.85
C MET A 696 -30.54 28.02 6.31
N ALA A 697 -30.02 29.25 6.31
CA ALA A 697 -30.86 30.44 6.43
C ALA A 697 -31.36 30.83 5.03
N ASN A 698 -32.66 31.07 4.91
CA ASN A 698 -33.31 31.46 3.66
C ASN A 698 -34.30 32.62 3.94
N ALA A 699 -34.67 33.36 2.89
CA ALA A 699 -35.63 34.47 2.95
C ALA A 699 -37.07 34.03 2.58
N GLY A 700 -37.29 32.72 2.47
CA GLY A 700 -38.50 32.08 1.96
C GLY A 700 -38.17 30.76 1.26
N PRO A 701 -39.19 30.01 0.80
CA PRO A 701 -38.96 28.74 0.13
C PRO A 701 -38.02 28.88 -1.08
N ASN A 702 -37.06 27.97 -1.19
CA ASN A 702 -36.08 27.88 -2.28
C ASN A 702 -35.19 29.11 -2.47
N THR A 703 -34.83 29.80 -1.38
CA THR A 703 -33.93 30.97 -1.38
C THR A 703 -32.66 30.70 -0.58
N ASN A 704 -32.08 29.51 -0.73
CA ASN A 704 -30.84 29.17 -0.04
C ASN A 704 -29.65 29.85 -0.73
N GLY A 705 -28.81 30.55 0.04
CA GLY A 705 -27.58 31.21 -0.43
C GLY A 705 -26.34 30.61 0.23
N SER A 706 -25.58 31.42 0.97
CA SER A 706 -24.43 30.95 1.78
C SER A 706 -24.69 30.95 3.29
N GLN A 707 -25.73 31.62 3.76
CA GLN A 707 -26.00 31.77 5.19
C GLN A 707 -26.52 30.48 5.82
N PHE A 708 -26.09 30.20 7.05
CA PHE A 708 -26.56 29.05 7.82
C PHE A 708 -26.60 29.36 9.32
N PHE A 709 -27.36 28.58 10.06
CA PHE A 709 -27.47 28.70 11.51
C PHE A 709 -27.32 27.35 12.23
N ILE A 710 -26.96 27.41 13.50
CA ILE A 710 -26.90 26.28 14.43
C ILE A 710 -27.91 26.53 15.54
N THR A 711 -28.87 25.63 15.72
CA THR A 711 -29.87 25.75 16.80
C THR A 711 -29.25 25.44 18.16
N THR A 712 -29.78 26.03 19.22
CA THR A 712 -29.36 25.75 20.62
C THR A 712 -30.44 25.04 21.42
N VAL A 713 -31.64 24.94 20.85
CA VAL A 713 -32.80 24.17 21.36
C VAL A 713 -33.48 23.40 20.22
N PRO A 714 -34.38 22.44 20.50
CA PRO A 714 -35.27 21.87 19.49
C PRO A 714 -36.21 22.95 18.91
N CYS A 715 -36.29 23.03 17.57
CA CYS A 715 -37.00 24.09 16.85
C CYS A 715 -37.95 23.50 15.79
N SER A 716 -38.90 22.65 16.18
CA SER A 716 -39.78 21.92 15.25
C SER A 716 -40.61 22.81 14.32
N TRP A 717 -40.81 24.09 14.65
CA TRP A 717 -41.49 25.06 13.79
C TRP A 717 -40.70 25.47 12.54
N LEU A 718 -39.42 25.08 12.45
CA LEU A 718 -38.53 25.26 11.30
C LEU A 718 -38.52 24.03 10.36
N ASP A 719 -39.11 22.90 10.77
CA ASP A 719 -39.17 21.69 9.96
C ASP A 719 -39.91 21.94 8.63
N ASN A 720 -39.30 21.50 7.53
CA ASN A 720 -39.78 21.75 6.15
C ASN A 720 -39.89 23.24 5.77
N LYS A 721 -39.16 24.11 6.49
CA LYS A 721 -38.96 25.53 6.10
C LYS A 721 -37.49 25.84 5.86
N HIS A 722 -36.60 25.19 6.60
CA HIS A 722 -35.15 25.33 6.45
C HIS A 722 -34.50 23.96 6.25
N THR A 723 -33.60 23.87 5.28
CA THR A 723 -32.90 22.63 4.93
C THR A 723 -31.92 22.25 6.02
N VAL A 724 -32.15 21.13 6.69
CA VAL A 724 -31.24 20.59 7.71
C VAL A 724 -30.14 19.82 7.00
N PHE A 725 -28.90 20.29 7.07
CA PHE A 725 -27.78 19.69 6.33
C PHE A 725 -26.61 19.20 7.17
N GLY A 726 -26.68 19.41 8.49
CA GLY A 726 -25.69 18.85 9.41
C GLY A 726 -26.10 18.91 10.87
N ARG A 727 -25.23 18.37 11.72
CA ARG A 727 -25.35 18.39 13.19
C ARG A 727 -23.99 18.55 13.84
N VAL A 728 -23.94 19.31 14.92
CA VAL A 728 -22.75 19.39 15.76
C VAL A 728 -22.55 18.07 16.49
N VAL A 729 -21.32 17.57 16.45
CA VAL A 729 -20.90 16.31 17.09
C VAL A 729 -19.84 16.55 18.17
N GLN A 730 -19.07 17.65 18.09
CA GLN A 730 -18.18 18.14 19.16
C GLN A 730 -18.17 19.68 19.14
N GLY A 731 -17.89 20.32 20.28
CA GLY A 731 -17.92 21.77 20.42
C GLY A 731 -19.32 22.34 20.73
N MET A 732 -20.23 21.54 21.30
CA MET A 732 -21.54 22.02 21.77
C MET A 732 -21.40 23.11 22.83
N ASP A 733 -20.40 22.99 23.69
CA ASP A 733 -20.02 24.00 24.69
C ASP A 733 -19.57 25.31 24.04
N VAL A 734 -18.87 25.24 22.90
CA VAL A 734 -18.50 26.41 22.09
C VAL A 734 -19.75 27.08 21.52
N VAL A 735 -20.68 26.32 20.95
CA VAL A 735 -21.96 26.84 20.44
C VAL A 735 -22.74 27.55 21.56
N THR A 736 -22.87 26.92 22.73
CA THR A 736 -23.52 27.53 23.90
C THR A 736 -22.76 28.75 24.43
N LYS A 737 -21.43 28.78 24.32
CA LYS A 737 -20.62 29.95 24.68
C LYS A 737 -20.88 31.12 23.74
N ILE A 738 -20.97 30.87 22.44
CA ILE A 738 -21.33 31.89 21.43
C ILE A 738 -22.76 32.39 21.68
N GLU A 739 -23.71 31.50 21.97
CA GLU A 739 -25.10 31.87 22.29
C GLU A 739 -25.21 32.85 23.47
N ASN A 740 -24.32 32.74 24.46
CA ASN A 740 -24.38 33.54 25.69
C ASN A 740 -23.60 34.88 25.61
N VAL A 741 -23.07 35.25 24.45
CA VAL A 741 -22.45 36.57 24.28
C VAL A 741 -23.48 37.70 24.39
N ALA A 742 -23.06 38.87 24.86
CA ALA A 742 -23.95 40.02 24.94
C ALA A 742 -24.26 40.56 23.54
N THR A 743 -25.55 40.69 23.21
CA THR A 743 -26.05 41.21 21.92
C THR A 743 -26.64 42.62 22.05
N ASN A 744 -26.82 43.30 20.90
CA ASN A 744 -27.55 44.56 20.79
C ASN A 744 -29.06 44.30 20.57
N VAL A 745 -29.83 45.36 20.24
CA VAL A 745 -31.27 45.27 19.97
C VAL A 745 -31.63 44.53 18.67
N GLU A 746 -30.66 44.26 17.81
CA GLU A 746 -30.79 43.54 16.54
C GLU A 746 -30.27 42.09 16.64
N ASP A 747 -30.06 41.59 17.86
CA ASP A 747 -29.47 40.29 18.16
C ASP A 747 -28.02 40.11 17.65
N LYS A 748 -27.34 41.21 17.29
CA LYS A 748 -25.93 41.18 16.86
C LYS A 748 -24.99 41.23 18.08
N PRO A 749 -23.97 40.35 18.18
CA PRO A 749 -22.98 40.41 19.27
C PRO A 749 -22.33 41.78 19.41
N LYS A 750 -22.19 42.30 20.64
CA LYS A 750 -21.49 43.57 20.92
C LYS A 750 -19.99 43.48 20.64
N GLN A 751 -19.43 42.28 20.75
CA GLN A 751 -18.08 41.95 20.34
C GLN A 751 -18.18 40.87 19.29
N ASP A 752 -17.57 41.11 18.13
CA ASP A 752 -17.64 40.18 17.01
C ASP A 752 -17.08 38.81 17.38
N VAL A 753 -17.91 37.79 17.18
CA VAL A 753 -17.47 36.40 17.14
C VAL A 753 -17.25 36.06 15.67
N LYS A 754 -16.05 35.60 15.33
CA LYS A 754 -15.68 35.31 13.94
C LYS A 754 -15.53 33.83 13.70
N LEU A 755 -15.99 33.40 12.53
CA LEU A 755 -15.58 32.18 11.86
C LEU A 755 -14.20 32.44 11.26
N LEU A 756 -13.16 31.73 11.71
CA LEU A 756 -11.80 31.90 11.23
C LEU A 756 -11.59 31.18 9.90
N THR A 757 -11.95 29.90 9.85
CA THR A 757 -11.96 29.07 8.64
C THR A 757 -12.78 27.81 8.86
N ILE A 758 -13.17 27.13 7.77
CA ILE A 758 -13.84 25.83 7.82
C ILE A 758 -12.97 24.79 7.12
N LYS A 759 -12.52 23.77 7.86
CA LYS A 759 -11.82 22.62 7.28
C LYS A 759 -12.83 21.49 7.01
N VAL A 760 -13.04 21.20 5.73
CA VAL A 760 -13.86 20.05 5.30
C VAL A 760 -13.03 18.78 5.33
N THR A 761 -13.51 17.76 6.04
CA THR A 761 -12.87 16.44 6.14
C THR A 761 -13.77 15.38 5.52
N SER A 762 -13.23 14.68 4.52
CA SER A 762 -13.94 13.62 3.79
C SER A 762 -14.04 12.34 4.60
#